data_AF-A0A6P0TE69-F1
#
_entry.id   AF-A0A6P0TE69-F1
#
_cell.length_a   1.000
_cell.length_b   1.000
_cell.length_c   1.000
_cell.angle_alpha   90.00
_cell.angle_beta   90.00
_cell.angle_gamma   90.00
#
_symmetry.space_group_name_H-M   'P 1'
#
loop_
_entity.id
_entity.type
_entity.pdbx_description
1 polymer ?
#
loop_
_entity_poly.entity_id
_entity_poly.type
_entity_poly.pdbx_seq_one_letter_code
_entity_poly.pdbx_strand_id
1 'polypeptide(L)'
;MEKLDTREWLLTNGLGSFASGTVGDAHTRTYHGWLIAALEPPNQRRLLLSYIDASIEVDGYHYDLGTNYWKSGEVGPEGYRWLQSFDPPPVPTWTWAKESWRFSRRILLPHWTCTLGLDTQTTPAGLNFTDHSTQANEITNYNPSAAQLYGCHRVLIHYQYEGRCPAVLTLRPLIGDRFFHYQQRASEQLHFSQVIAQQHLLLQAICTQWSGTPWCLRWTNGTYCPDGLWYWDYCYPEETRRGLSDVEDLYSPGYLTVILHPGESVTLEARVGETFIASALTPTTFEEAISLERQRFQQQVIDPAQGYLSSQLYASRQQTSVALFDGVSLNPDGDQDATGLTAPDNLDLLWTRLLYAGDQCLAYRQSGTTPTVIAGYPWFEDWFRQMLIALPGLTLTTRRFAVARQLLQSAAQYCERGLIPSTLPEDNAQMLHPSLDVSLWWIETLGLYLEATQDWDFLVEQYPTVQAIYKALITGTSHNIGADAVDGLITWNSPTVALTWMDTVIDGAPVTPRTGKVIEINALWYSGLCWARQWVDQLKEMAVKAEDTKRVQSLTRQAQRYDQQIDLVRTSLKAFWNPQQGYFYDRICPDDAPDSSVRPNGILALSLAHCGFSQTQGQQALEVAIAHLLTPYGLRSLAPSDPNYQSHYAGNMNCRDRAYHQGTVWSWLLGPFIRAWQRFYGDTPDGGALHHRPLPFDTHLILNHITQQVCLGSVSEIFDGDDPHIPQGAISQAWSVAEIIRHWDMFID
;
A
#
# COMPACT_ATOMS: atom_id res chain seq x y z
N MET A 1 -4.20 -14.57 -26.74
CA MET A 1 -5.51 -13.95 -26.45
C MET A 1 -5.95 -13.09 -27.64
N GLU A 2 -7.26 -12.92 -27.93
CA GLU A 2 -7.73 -12.05 -29.03
C GLU A 2 -7.67 -10.54 -28.71
N LYS A 3 -7.68 -10.17 -27.42
CA LYS A 3 -7.58 -8.78 -26.95
C LYS A 3 -6.39 -8.62 -26.01
N LEU A 4 -5.75 -7.46 -26.07
CA LEU A 4 -4.66 -7.08 -25.18
C LEU A 4 -5.20 -6.85 -23.76
N ASP A 5 -4.72 -7.65 -22.81
CA ASP A 5 -5.10 -7.56 -21.40
C ASP A 5 -4.23 -6.53 -20.68
N THR A 6 -4.84 -5.41 -20.28
CA THR A 6 -4.15 -4.30 -19.61
C THR A 6 -4.28 -4.35 -18.09
N ARG A 7 -4.81 -5.44 -17.51
CA ARG A 7 -4.78 -5.63 -16.05
C ARG A 7 -3.33 -5.66 -15.58
N GLU A 8 -3.10 -5.11 -14.41
CA GLU A 8 -1.81 -4.86 -13.80
C GLU A 8 -1.48 -5.92 -12.74
N TRP A 9 -0.19 -6.06 -12.45
CA TRP A 9 0.34 -6.89 -11.37
C TRP A 9 1.40 -6.10 -10.59
N LEU A 10 1.58 -6.47 -9.32
CA LEU A 10 2.52 -5.83 -8.40
C LEU A 10 3.31 -6.88 -7.63
N LEU A 11 4.62 -6.64 -7.45
CA LEU A 11 5.51 -7.35 -6.53
C LEU A 11 6.28 -6.33 -5.68
N THR A 12 6.51 -6.62 -4.41
CA THR A 12 7.26 -5.73 -3.50
C THR A 12 8.29 -6.54 -2.70
N ASN A 13 9.33 -5.87 -2.21
CA ASN A 13 10.45 -6.55 -1.53
C ASN A 13 10.54 -6.24 -0.02
N GLY A 14 9.55 -5.59 0.56
CA GLY A 14 9.57 -5.17 1.96
C GLY A 14 10.55 -4.02 2.28
N LEU A 15 11.18 -3.39 1.29
CA LEU A 15 11.99 -2.18 1.44
C LEU A 15 11.44 -1.01 0.63
N GLY A 16 10.22 -1.12 0.12
CA GLY A 16 9.58 -0.14 -0.77
C GLY A 16 10.03 -0.16 -2.23
N SER A 17 10.89 -1.12 -2.60
CA SER A 17 11.12 -1.42 -4.01
C SER A 17 10.02 -2.32 -4.53
N PHE A 18 9.71 -2.16 -5.81
CA PHE A 18 8.65 -2.93 -6.44
C PHE A 18 8.93 -3.23 -7.90
N ALA A 19 8.20 -4.21 -8.41
CA ALA A 19 8.08 -4.51 -9.83
C ALA A 19 6.59 -4.49 -10.21
N SER A 20 6.26 -3.92 -11.36
CA SER A 20 4.89 -3.88 -11.86
C SER A 20 4.85 -3.79 -13.38
N GLY A 21 3.72 -4.18 -13.95
CA GLY A 21 3.47 -4.18 -15.39
C GLY A 21 2.05 -4.64 -15.67
N THR A 22 1.78 -5.02 -16.92
CA THR A 22 0.46 -5.58 -17.31
C THR A 22 0.54 -7.07 -17.63
N VAL A 23 -0.62 -7.73 -17.62
CA VAL A 23 -0.81 -9.12 -18.04
C VAL A 23 -0.34 -9.31 -19.48
N GLY A 24 -0.73 -8.41 -20.39
CA GLY A 24 -0.33 -8.42 -21.80
C GLY A 24 1.11 -7.99 -22.07
N ASP A 25 1.91 -7.75 -21.03
CA ASP A 25 3.30 -7.30 -21.11
C ASP A 25 3.49 -5.95 -21.83
N ALA A 26 2.44 -5.12 -21.83
CA ALA A 26 2.42 -3.79 -22.42
C ALA A 26 2.42 -2.71 -21.34
N HIS A 27 3.49 -1.93 -21.25
CA HIS A 27 3.56 -0.83 -20.28
C HIS A 27 2.54 0.26 -20.63
N THR A 28 1.66 0.59 -19.68
CA THR A 28 0.62 1.61 -19.87
C THR A 28 0.85 2.86 -19.01
N ARG A 29 1.79 2.79 -18.06
CA ARG A 29 2.15 3.85 -17.10
C ARG A 29 3.66 4.06 -17.08
N THR A 30 4.07 5.28 -16.78
CA THR A 30 5.48 5.63 -16.48
C THR A 30 6.01 4.87 -15.25
N TYR A 31 5.13 4.32 -14.43
CA TYR A 31 5.46 3.62 -13.20
C TYR A 31 5.57 2.09 -13.34
N HIS A 32 5.40 1.56 -14.56
CA HIS A 32 5.69 0.15 -14.84
C HIS A 32 7.21 -0.06 -14.99
N GLY A 33 7.69 -1.17 -14.45
CA GLY A 33 9.11 -1.48 -14.39
C GLY A 33 9.36 -2.77 -13.62
N TRP A 34 10.36 -3.54 -14.03
CA TRP A 34 10.73 -4.81 -13.39
C TRP A 34 11.70 -4.62 -12.22
N LEU A 35 12.39 -3.48 -12.14
CA LEU A 35 13.16 -3.08 -10.96
C LEU A 35 13.03 -1.58 -10.71
N ILE A 36 12.13 -1.21 -9.81
CA ILE A 36 12.03 0.12 -9.23
C ILE A 36 12.60 0.03 -7.81
N ALA A 37 13.82 0.54 -7.63
CA ALA A 37 14.58 0.41 -6.39
C ALA A 37 14.38 1.63 -5.48
N ALA A 38 13.97 1.41 -4.24
CA ALA A 38 13.93 2.40 -3.17
C ALA A 38 15.33 2.53 -2.56
N LEU A 39 16.08 3.55 -2.95
CA LEU A 39 17.48 3.70 -2.53
C LEU A 39 17.62 4.26 -1.11
N GLU A 40 16.53 4.83 -0.59
CA GLU A 40 16.40 5.21 0.81
C GLU A 40 15.12 4.59 1.38
N PRO A 41 15.08 3.27 1.64
CA PRO A 41 13.86 2.56 1.99
C PRO A 41 12.95 3.27 3.02
N PRO A 42 11.65 3.43 2.74
CA PRO A 42 10.91 2.99 1.53
C PRO A 42 10.90 3.99 0.34
N ASN A 43 11.63 5.10 0.44
CA ASN A 43 11.55 6.28 -0.43
C ASN A 43 12.74 6.35 -1.42
N GLN A 44 12.87 7.49 -2.10
CA GLN A 44 13.90 7.75 -3.12
C GLN A 44 13.93 6.65 -4.20
N ARG A 45 12.75 6.37 -4.76
CA ARG A 45 12.58 5.33 -5.76
C ARG A 45 13.23 5.74 -7.09
N ARG A 46 13.87 4.79 -7.75
CA ARG A 46 14.41 4.93 -9.12
C ARG A 46 14.02 3.75 -9.96
N LEU A 47 13.55 4.03 -11.19
CA LEU A 47 13.44 2.99 -12.20
C LEU A 47 14.87 2.66 -12.66
N LEU A 48 15.22 1.38 -12.74
CA LEU A 48 16.52 0.93 -13.24
C LEU A 48 16.32 0.03 -14.45
N LEU A 49 15.57 -1.07 -14.25
CA LEU A 49 15.18 -1.98 -15.32
C LEU A 49 13.70 -1.74 -15.63
N SER A 50 13.41 -1.27 -16.85
CA SER A 50 12.04 -1.17 -17.34
C SER A 50 11.49 -2.58 -17.56
N TYR A 51 12.04 -3.32 -18.53
CA TYR A 51 11.71 -4.71 -18.76
C TYR A 51 12.80 -5.36 -19.62
N ILE A 52 12.68 -6.66 -19.90
CA ILE A 52 13.51 -7.36 -20.89
C ILE A 52 12.62 -7.76 -22.05
N ASP A 53 12.89 -7.21 -23.21
CA ASP A 53 12.21 -7.61 -24.45
C ASP A 53 12.75 -8.98 -24.88
N ALA A 54 11.84 -9.93 -25.06
CA ALA A 54 12.16 -11.33 -25.29
C ALA A 54 11.62 -11.78 -26.64
N SER A 55 12.43 -12.57 -27.36
CA SER A 55 12.01 -13.26 -28.57
C SER A 55 12.61 -14.66 -28.62
N ILE A 56 11.91 -15.57 -29.30
CA ILE A 56 12.40 -16.93 -29.53
C ILE A 56 12.42 -17.25 -31.02
N GLU A 57 13.48 -17.93 -31.45
CA GLU A 57 13.54 -18.57 -32.76
C GLU A 57 13.35 -20.08 -32.58
N VAL A 58 12.32 -20.63 -33.21
CA VAL A 58 11.99 -22.06 -33.16
C VAL A 58 11.75 -22.54 -34.59
N ASP A 59 12.47 -23.59 -35.01
CA ASP A 59 12.36 -24.17 -36.35
C ASP A 59 12.54 -23.13 -37.48
N GLY A 60 13.44 -22.16 -37.28
CA GLY A 60 13.73 -21.08 -38.23
C GLY A 60 12.68 -19.97 -38.29
N TYR A 61 11.67 -19.98 -37.42
CA TYR A 61 10.67 -18.93 -37.28
C TYR A 61 10.93 -18.09 -36.03
N HIS A 62 10.93 -16.77 -36.20
CA HIS A 62 11.08 -15.78 -35.14
C HIS A 62 9.73 -15.39 -34.53
N TYR A 63 9.67 -15.30 -33.20
CA TYR A 63 8.50 -14.90 -32.44
C TYR A 63 8.87 -13.86 -31.38
N ASP A 64 8.37 -12.63 -31.54
CA ASP A 64 8.46 -11.61 -30.50
C ASP A 64 7.41 -11.88 -29.41
N LEU A 65 7.83 -11.76 -28.15
CA LEU A 65 6.98 -12.06 -26.98
C LEU A 65 6.55 -10.79 -26.23
N GLY A 66 7.29 -9.68 -26.38
CA GLY A 66 6.95 -8.39 -25.81
C GLY A 66 5.75 -7.72 -26.50
N THR A 67 5.18 -6.71 -25.85
CA THR A 67 4.15 -5.84 -26.44
C THR A 67 4.35 -4.41 -25.98
N ASN A 68 4.27 -3.41 -26.88
CA ASN A 68 4.43 -2.00 -26.49
C ASN A 68 3.42 -1.11 -27.18
N TYR A 69 3.11 0.02 -26.54
CA TYR A 69 2.43 1.14 -27.17
C TYR A 69 3.46 2.13 -27.68
N TRP A 70 3.32 2.56 -28.93
CA TRP A 70 4.18 3.58 -29.53
C TRP A 70 3.41 4.87 -29.74
N LYS A 71 4.12 6.00 -29.73
CA LYS A 71 3.54 7.32 -30.01
C LYS A 71 2.86 7.42 -31.38
N SER A 72 3.26 6.58 -32.34
CA SER A 72 2.61 6.46 -33.65
C SER A 72 1.16 5.98 -33.56
N GLY A 73 0.74 5.44 -32.41
CA GLY A 73 -0.53 4.73 -32.23
C GLY A 73 -0.45 3.24 -32.53
N GLU A 74 0.73 2.75 -32.94
CA GLU A 74 0.99 1.34 -33.16
C GLU A 74 1.11 0.59 -31.82
N VAL A 75 0.56 -0.62 -31.78
CA VAL A 75 0.82 -1.60 -30.72
C VAL A 75 1.70 -2.68 -31.31
N GLY A 76 2.95 -2.74 -30.88
CA GLY A 76 3.96 -3.60 -31.50
C GLY A 76 5.20 -3.78 -30.62
N PRO A 77 5.93 -4.91 -30.68
CA PRO A 77 5.49 -6.19 -31.25
C PRO A 77 4.18 -6.69 -30.61
N GLU A 78 3.54 -7.71 -31.20
CA GLU A 78 2.21 -8.18 -30.78
C GLU A 78 2.28 -9.49 -29.97
N GLY A 79 3.23 -9.59 -29.05
CA GLY A 79 3.50 -10.82 -28.28
C GLY A 79 2.31 -11.33 -27.48
N TYR A 80 1.39 -10.44 -27.07
CA TYR A 80 0.11 -10.79 -26.42
C TYR A 80 -0.77 -11.75 -27.24
N ARG A 81 -0.57 -11.83 -28.57
CA ARG A 81 -1.28 -12.78 -29.43
C ARG A 81 -0.87 -14.22 -29.17
N TRP A 82 0.39 -14.45 -28.80
CA TRP A 82 0.92 -15.77 -28.43
C TRP A 82 0.66 -16.13 -26.97
N LEU A 83 0.29 -15.16 -26.14
CA LEU A 83 0.01 -15.36 -24.71
C LEU A 83 -1.23 -16.23 -24.54
N GLN A 84 -1.05 -17.38 -23.89
CA GLN A 84 -2.12 -18.34 -23.60
C GLN A 84 -2.66 -18.15 -22.19
N SER A 85 -1.80 -17.95 -21.20
CA SER A 85 -2.19 -17.76 -19.81
C SER A 85 -1.25 -16.82 -19.08
N PHE A 86 -1.79 -16.23 -18.01
CA PHE A 86 -1.06 -15.46 -17.03
C PHE A 86 -1.50 -15.88 -15.62
N ASP A 87 -0.53 -16.26 -14.79
CA ASP A 87 -0.74 -16.51 -13.37
C ASP A 87 -0.29 -15.26 -12.59
N PRO A 88 -1.10 -14.73 -11.67
CA PRO A 88 -0.82 -13.48 -10.95
C PRO A 88 0.24 -13.66 -9.83
N PRO A 89 0.65 -12.55 -9.16
CA PRO A 89 1.54 -12.60 -8.00
C PRO A 89 1.15 -13.68 -6.98
N PRO A 90 2.11 -14.29 -6.27
CA PRO A 90 3.46 -13.78 -5.94
C PRO A 90 4.57 -14.12 -6.95
N VAL A 91 4.29 -14.99 -7.93
CA VAL A 91 5.24 -15.34 -9.01
C VAL A 91 4.52 -15.15 -10.36
N PRO A 92 4.39 -13.91 -10.85
CA PRO A 92 3.76 -13.61 -12.12
C PRO A 92 4.36 -14.48 -13.22
N THR A 93 3.51 -15.30 -13.85
CA THR A 93 3.93 -16.31 -14.81
C THR A 93 3.19 -16.11 -16.12
N TRP A 94 3.93 -15.79 -17.17
CA TRP A 94 3.41 -15.73 -18.53
C TRP A 94 3.70 -17.05 -19.22
N THR A 95 2.71 -17.59 -19.93
CA THR A 95 2.90 -18.74 -20.82
C THR A 95 2.48 -18.36 -22.23
N TRP A 96 3.46 -18.28 -23.13
CA TRP A 96 3.23 -18.19 -24.57
C TRP A 96 3.32 -19.58 -25.18
N ALA A 97 2.49 -19.88 -26.17
CA ALA A 97 2.57 -21.15 -26.85
C ALA A 97 1.96 -21.13 -28.25
N LYS A 98 2.48 -22.05 -29.08
CA LYS A 98 1.97 -22.42 -30.40
C LYS A 98 1.97 -23.95 -30.50
N GLU A 99 1.41 -24.53 -31.56
CA GLU A 99 1.25 -25.99 -31.71
C GLU A 99 2.53 -26.83 -31.43
N SER A 100 3.72 -26.27 -31.65
CA SER A 100 5.00 -26.99 -31.53
C SER A 100 5.87 -26.61 -30.33
N TRP A 101 5.52 -25.55 -29.59
CA TRP A 101 6.35 -25.03 -28.49
C TRP A 101 5.51 -24.33 -27.42
N ARG A 102 6.03 -24.34 -26.19
CA ARG A 102 5.55 -23.58 -25.04
C ARG A 102 6.73 -22.93 -24.36
N PHE A 103 6.60 -21.65 -24.07
CA PHE A 103 7.63 -20.85 -23.43
C PHE A 103 7.00 -20.11 -22.25
N SER A 104 7.65 -20.18 -21.08
CA SER A 104 7.19 -19.47 -19.90
C SER A 104 8.23 -18.51 -19.36
N ARG A 105 7.74 -17.40 -18.80
CA ARG A 105 8.52 -16.44 -18.01
C ARG A 105 7.91 -16.33 -16.63
N ARG A 106 8.72 -16.41 -15.59
CA ARG A 106 8.35 -16.22 -14.18
C ARG A 106 9.18 -15.09 -13.60
N ILE A 107 8.55 -14.21 -12.84
CA ILE A 107 9.25 -13.11 -12.16
C ILE A 107 9.07 -13.24 -10.65
N LEU A 108 10.14 -12.98 -9.91
CA LEU A 108 10.10 -12.90 -8.45
C LEU A 108 10.89 -11.67 -8.01
N LEU A 109 10.34 -10.89 -7.09
CA LEU A 109 11.06 -9.84 -6.38
C LEU A 109 11.27 -10.34 -4.93
N PRO A 110 12.43 -10.94 -4.60
CA PRO A 110 12.62 -11.57 -3.30
C PRO A 110 12.44 -10.57 -2.15
N HIS A 111 11.66 -10.95 -1.14
CA HIS A 111 11.47 -10.09 0.02
C HIS A 111 12.76 -10.02 0.85
N TRP A 112 13.03 -8.84 1.40
CA TRP A 112 14.13 -8.65 2.32
C TRP A 112 13.87 -9.38 3.64
N THR A 113 14.80 -10.22 4.08
CA THR A 113 14.71 -10.90 5.38
C THR A 113 15.92 -10.52 6.24
N CYS A 114 15.67 -9.89 7.39
CA CYS A 114 16.70 -9.61 8.40
C CYS A 114 17.46 -10.86 8.87
N THR A 115 16.86 -12.04 8.70
CA THR A 115 17.36 -13.33 9.17
C THR A 115 18.50 -13.93 8.35
N LEU A 116 18.85 -13.35 7.20
CA LEU A 116 19.96 -13.83 6.38
C LEU A 116 21.19 -12.95 6.58
N GLY A 117 21.89 -13.17 7.69
CA GLY A 117 23.32 -12.86 7.81
C GLY A 117 24.20 -13.74 6.91
N LEU A 118 23.75 -14.07 5.69
CA LEU A 118 24.47 -14.89 4.72
C LEU A 118 25.24 -14.05 3.67
N ASP A 119 24.97 -12.75 3.55
CA ASP A 119 25.76 -11.86 2.68
C ASP A 119 26.84 -11.05 3.45
N THR A 120 27.05 -11.29 4.75
CA THR A 120 28.09 -10.59 5.54
C THR A 120 29.45 -11.28 5.55
N GLN A 121 29.65 -12.39 4.84
CA GLN A 121 31.01 -12.89 4.60
C GLN A 121 31.65 -12.15 3.43
N THR A 122 32.12 -10.93 3.69
CA THR A 122 33.38 -10.34 3.16
C THR A 122 33.41 -8.82 3.39
N THR A 123 33.52 -8.38 4.65
CA THR A 123 34.28 -7.15 4.90
C THR A 123 35.74 -7.42 4.50
N PRO A 124 36.34 -6.66 3.57
CA PRO A 124 37.77 -6.77 3.32
C PRO A 124 38.49 -6.32 4.58
N ALA A 125 39.20 -7.25 5.22
CA ALA A 125 40.16 -6.90 6.26
C ALA A 125 41.23 -6.00 5.65
N GLY A 126 41.29 -4.74 6.11
CA GLY A 126 42.48 -3.91 5.95
C GLY A 126 42.26 -2.55 5.32
N LEU A 127 41.62 -1.63 6.02
CA LEU A 127 41.98 -0.21 5.97
C LEU A 127 41.90 0.38 7.38
N ASN A 128 43.03 0.34 8.08
CA ASN A 128 43.24 1.11 9.31
C ASN A 128 43.33 2.59 8.92
N PHE A 129 42.40 3.41 9.39
CA PHE A 129 42.60 4.86 9.44
C PHE A 129 42.68 5.31 10.90
N THR A 130 43.90 5.41 11.38
CA THR A 130 44.24 6.30 12.49
C THR A 130 44.61 7.67 11.93
N ASP A 131 44.09 8.68 12.63
CA ASP A 131 44.68 10.00 12.89
C ASP A 131 44.14 11.24 12.15
N HIS A 132 44.17 12.32 12.93
CA HIS A 132 43.34 13.52 12.87
C HIS A 132 43.75 14.60 11.83
N SER A 133 42.73 15.40 11.48
CA SER A 133 42.75 16.87 11.30
C SER A 133 42.78 17.51 9.89
N THR A 134 41.90 18.51 9.75
CA THR A 134 41.85 19.69 8.86
C THR A 134 41.05 19.67 7.54
N GLN A 135 39.98 20.49 7.57
CA GLN A 135 39.38 21.36 6.53
C GLN A 135 38.60 20.79 5.31
N ALA A 136 37.27 20.84 5.46
CA ALA A 136 36.22 21.39 4.59
C ALA A 136 36.08 21.01 3.09
N ASN A 137 34.82 20.64 2.79
CA ASN A 137 34.08 20.60 1.51
C ASN A 137 34.37 19.45 0.54
N GLU A 138 33.52 18.43 0.57
CA GLU A 138 32.63 17.98 -0.52
C GLU A 138 32.02 16.60 -0.20
N ILE A 139 30.74 16.46 -0.53
CA ILE A 139 29.91 15.25 -0.74
C ILE A 139 30.57 13.91 -0.40
N THR A 140 30.17 13.29 0.72
CA THR A 140 29.86 11.85 0.85
C THR A 140 29.35 11.56 2.26
N ASN A 141 28.02 11.55 2.47
CA ASN A 141 27.43 10.87 3.63
C ASN A 141 27.35 9.38 3.30
N TYR A 142 28.47 8.68 3.39
CA TYR A 142 28.48 7.22 3.27
C TYR A 142 27.97 6.64 4.60
N ASN A 143 26.67 6.38 4.69
CA ASN A 143 26.08 5.71 5.85
C ASN A 143 26.28 4.19 5.69
N PRO A 144 27.11 3.52 6.52
CA PRO A 144 27.41 2.09 6.36
C PRO A 144 26.18 1.18 6.49
N SER A 145 25.07 1.64 7.09
CA SER A 145 23.79 0.91 7.08
C SER A 145 23.10 0.91 5.71
N ALA A 146 23.21 2.00 4.94
CA ALA A 146 22.64 2.08 3.60
C ALA A 146 23.35 1.11 2.65
N ALA A 147 24.69 1.03 2.72
CA ALA A 147 25.52 0.11 1.91
C ALA A 147 25.10 -1.37 2.05
N GLN A 148 24.61 -1.80 3.22
CA GLN A 148 24.16 -3.17 3.47
C GLN A 148 22.85 -3.52 2.74
N LEU A 149 22.03 -2.52 2.39
CA LEU A 149 20.73 -2.73 1.75
C LEU A 149 20.79 -2.68 0.21
N TYR A 150 21.82 -2.08 -0.39
CA TYR A 150 21.92 -1.97 -1.86
C TYR A 150 21.80 -3.35 -2.54
N GLY A 151 22.47 -4.38 -2.03
CA GLY A 151 22.40 -5.73 -2.58
C GLY A 151 21.05 -6.45 -2.41
N CYS A 152 20.12 -5.89 -1.62
CA CYS A 152 18.81 -6.47 -1.32
C CYS A 152 17.73 -6.07 -2.35
N HIS A 153 17.98 -5.04 -3.17
CA HIS A 153 17.08 -4.63 -4.24
C HIS A 153 17.39 -5.43 -5.49
N ARG A 154 16.68 -6.55 -5.67
CA ARG A 154 16.90 -7.45 -6.80
C ARG A 154 15.61 -8.04 -7.33
N VAL A 155 15.58 -8.32 -8.63
CA VAL A 155 14.53 -9.08 -9.31
C VAL A 155 15.16 -10.30 -9.97
N LEU A 156 14.49 -11.45 -9.83
CA LEU A 156 14.83 -12.69 -10.51
C LEU A 156 13.83 -12.94 -11.64
N ILE A 157 14.34 -13.32 -12.80
CA ILE A 157 13.54 -13.56 -14.01
C ILE A 157 13.95 -14.92 -14.55
N HIS A 158 12.99 -15.85 -14.61
CA HIS A 158 13.23 -17.23 -15.02
C HIS A 158 12.47 -17.54 -16.30
N TYR A 159 13.16 -18.07 -17.29
CA TYR A 159 12.60 -18.49 -18.56
C TYR A 159 12.74 -20.00 -18.69
N GLN A 160 11.68 -20.68 -19.11
CA GLN A 160 11.69 -22.12 -19.38
C GLN A 160 11.09 -22.40 -20.75
N TYR A 161 11.73 -23.31 -21.49
CA TYR A 161 11.31 -23.71 -22.83
C TYR A 161 10.92 -25.19 -22.88
N GLU A 162 9.76 -25.45 -23.46
CA GLU A 162 9.28 -26.78 -23.81
C GLU A 162 8.97 -26.82 -25.31
N GLY A 163 9.39 -27.87 -26.01
CA GLY A 163 9.19 -27.96 -27.44
C GLY A 163 9.76 -29.23 -28.07
N ARG A 164 9.70 -29.33 -29.39
CA ARG A 164 10.20 -30.50 -30.13
C ARG A 164 11.66 -30.37 -30.59
N CYS A 165 12.14 -29.15 -30.75
CA CYS A 165 13.50 -28.84 -31.20
C CYS A 165 14.09 -27.71 -30.34
N PRO A 166 15.41 -27.49 -30.35
CA PRO A 166 16.03 -26.39 -29.62
C PRO A 166 15.49 -25.03 -30.08
N ALA A 167 15.36 -24.10 -29.13
CA ALA A 167 15.02 -22.70 -29.40
C ALA A 167 16.23 -21.79 -29.18
N VAL A 168 16.31 -20.71 -29.94
CA VAL A 168 17.24 -19.60 -29.65
C VAL A 168 16.45 -18.50 -28.97
N LEU A 169 16.70 -18.30 -27.68
CA LEU A 169 16.12 -17.22 -26.90
C LEU A 169 17.03 -15.98 -26.98
N THR A 170 16.46 -14.85 -27.39
CA THR A 170 17.11 -13.54 -27.36
C THR A 170 16.45 -12.67 -26.29
N LEU A 171 17.26 -12.14 -25.39
CA LEU A 171 16.82 -11.30 -24.27
C LEU A 171 17.52 -9.94 -24.33
N ARG A 172 16.75 -8.87 -24.54
CA ARG A 172 17.26 -7.51 -24.65
C ARG A 172 16.77 -6.66 -23.47
N PRO A 173 17.63 -6.28 -22.52
CA PRO A 173 17.22 -5.42 -21.40
C PRO A 173 16.98 -3.97 -21.84
N LEU A 174 15.89 -3.37 -21.37
CA LEU A 174 15.52 -1.97 -21.60
C LEU A 174 15.65 -1.18 -20.30
N ILE A 175 16.45 -0.12 -20.33
CA ILE A 175 16.89 0.66 -19.17
C ILE A 175 16.20 2.02 -19.16
N GLY A 176 15.65 2.37 -17.99
CA GLY A 176 15.11 3.69 -17.68
C GLY A 176 15.70 4.20 -16.37
N ASP A 177 17.03 4.34 -16.29
CA ASP A 177 17.77 4.77 -15.07
C ASP A 177 17.45 6.25 -14.76
N ARG A 178 16.32 6.45 -14.10
CA ARG A 178 15.73 7.77 -13.83
C ARG A 178 15.00 7.81 -12.49
N PHE A 179 14.82 9.03 -12.00
CA PHE A 179 13.97 9.30 -10.85
C PHE A 179 12.52 8.90 -11.12
N PHE A 180 11.83 8.44 -10.07
CA PHE A 180 10.53 7.79 -10.16
C PHE A 180 9.44 8.60 -10.88
N HIS A 181 9.38 9.92 -10.68
CA HIS A 181 8.35 10.79 -11.25
C HIS A 181 8.75 11.46 -12.58
N TYR A 182 9.91 11.13 -13.12
CA TYR A 182 10.41 11.71 -14.38
C TYR A 182 10.29 10.70 -15.52
N GLN A 183 10.54 11.15 -16.75
CA GLN A 183 10.67 10.31 -17.94
C GLN A 183 12.06 10.49 -18.53
N GLN A 184 12.63 9.39 -19.02
CA GLN A 184 13.91 9.39 -19.70
C GLN A 184 13.75 9.82 -21.17
N ARG A 185 14.70 10.62 -21.66
CA ARG A 185 14.82 10.99 -23.07
C ARG A 185 16.25 10.80 -23.54
N ALA A 186 16.40 10.33 -24.77
CA ALA A 186 17.69 10.24 -25.41
C ALA A 186 18.31 11.65 -25.50
N SER A 187 19.57 11.79 -25.09
CA SER A 187 20.30 13.05 -25.21
C SER A 187 21.80 12.78 -25.36
N GLU A 188 22.53 13.73 -25.95
CA GLU A 188 23.99 13.66 -26.06
C GLU A 188 24.71 13.69 -24.71
N GLN A 189 24.02 14.10 -23.63
CA GLN A 189 24.59 14.18 -22.29
C GLN A 189 24.41 12.88 -21.49
N LEU A 190 23.48 12.02 -21.90
CA LEU A 190 23.13 10.78 -21.21
C LEU A 190 23.78 9.59 -21.91
N HIS A 191 24.72 8.97 -21.21
CA HIS A 191 25.42 7.77 -21.65
C HIS A 191 25.22 6.65 -20.64
N PHE A 192 25.54 5.42 -21.03
CA PHE A 192 25.49 4.26 -20.15
C PHE A 192 26.83 3.56 -20.19
N SER A 193 27.49 3.51 -19.03
CA SER A 193 28.67 2.68 -18.86
C SER A 193 28.26 1.23 -18.76
N GLN A 194 29.00 0.35 -19.43
CA GLN A 194 28.85 -1.09 -19.29
C GLN A 194 30.20 -1.76 -19.05
N VAL A 195 30.27 -2.62 -18.04
CA VAL A 195 31.43 -3.46 -17.77
C VAL A 195 30.99 -4.92 -17.80
N ILE A 196 31.57 -5.68 -18.72
CA ILE A 196 31.22 -7.08 -18.97
C ILE A 196 32.24 -7.97 -18.27
N ALA A 197 31.74 -8.96 -17.52
CA ALA A 197 32.54 -10.06 -16.97
C ALA A 197 31.84 -11.39 -17.30
N GLN A 198 32.44 -12.52 -16.88
CA GLN A 198 31.87 -13.84 -17.17
C GLN A 198 30.47 -13.98 -16.56
N GLN A 199 29.43 -13.94 -17.41
CA GLN A 199 28.00 -13.98 -17.03
C GLN A 199 27.48 -12.77 -16.23
N HIS A 200 28.13 -11.61 -16.37
CA HIS A 200 27.76 -10.38 -15.65
C HIS A 200 27.87 -9.16 -16.54
N LEU A 201 26.96 -8.21 -16.32
CA LEU A 201 26.93 -6.91 -16.95
C LEU A 201 26.65 -5.85 -15.87
N LEU A 202 27.68 -5.10 -15.50
CA LEU A 202 27.52 -3.93 -14.63
C LEU A 202 27.13 -2.71 -15.48
N LEU A 203 26.11 -1.99 -15.04
CA LEU A 203 25.51 -0.86 -15.75
C LEU A 203 25.41 0.35 -14.83
N GLN A 204 25.62 1.52 -15.42
CA GLN A 204 25.39 2.81 -14.75
C GLN A 204 25.09 3.88 -15.79
N ALA A 205 24.00 4.63 -15.62
CA ALA A 205 23.80 5.84 -16.40
C ALA A 205 24.82 6.91 -15.97
N ILE A 206 25.33 7.67 -16.92
CA ILE A 206 26.25 8.77 -16.71
C ILE A 206 25.67 9.97 -17.44
N CYS A 207 25.33 11.00 -16.69
CA CYS A 207 24.95 12.30 -17.22
C CYS A 207 26.02 13.32 -16.83
N THR A 208 26.21 14.38 -17.63
CA THR A 208 27.17 15.45 -17.32
C THR A 208 26.97 16.10 -15.93
N GLN A 209 25.77 16.01 -15.37
CA GLN A 209 25.39 16.65 -14.11
C GLN A 209 25.17 15.67 -12.95
N TRP A 210 25.05 14.37 -13.23
CA TRP A 210 24.73 13.36 -12.22
C TRP A 210 25.17 11.96 -12.66
N SER A 211 25.48 11.11 -11.70
CA SER A 211 25.73 9.69 -11.93
C SER A 211 24.52 8.86 -11.53
N GLY A 212 24.19 7.90 -12.38
CA GLY A 212 23.13 6.93 -12.17
C GLY A 212 23.46 5.96 -11.05
N THR A 213 22.46 5.17 -10.68
CA THR A 213 22.65 4.15 -9.66
C THR A 213 23.33 2.95 -10.31
N PRO A 214 24.48 2.48 -9.81
CA PRO A 214 25.12 1.30 -10.36
C PRO A 214 24.29 0.05 -10.03
N TRP A 215 24.12 -0.82 -11.02
CA TRP A 215 23.42 -2.09 -10.86
C TRP A 215 23.96 -3.13 -11.83
N CYS A 216 23.73 -4.41 -11.54
CA CYS A 216 24.28 -5.54 -12.27
C CYS A 216 23.17 -6.43 -12.80
N LEU A 217 23.30 -6.87 -14.06
CA LEU A 217 22.54 -7.95 -14.66
C LEU A 217 23.42 -9.20 -14.76
N ARG A 218 22.91 -10.33 -14.25
CA ARG A 218 23.64 -11.61 -14.16
C ARG A 218 22.76 -12.72 -14.73
N TRP A 219 23.35 -13.80 -15.25
CA TRP A 219 22.60 -14.90 -15.84
C TRP A 219 23.26 -16.27 -15.63
N THR A 220 22.46 -17.35 -15.68
CA THR A 220 22.98 -18.73 -15.52
C THR A 220 23.65 -19.27 -16.79
N ASN A 221 23.12 -18.95 -17.97
CA ASN A 221 23.60 -19.44 -19.27
C ASN A 221 23.37 -18.43 -20.39
N GLY A 222 24.19 -18.50 -21.45
CA GLY A 222 24.09 -17.64 -22.63
C GLY A 222 25.29 -16.74 -22.86
N THR A 223 25.33 -16.17 -24.06
CA THR A 223 26.38 -15.25 -24.52
C THR A 223 25.82 -13.85 -24.67
N TYR A 224 26.44 -12.88 -24.00
CA TYR A 224 26.08 -11.47 -24.11
C TYR A 224 26.81 -10.81 -25.29
N CYS A 225 26.07 -10.03 -26.07
CA CYS A 225 26.55 -9.27 -27.21
C CYS A 225 26.27 -7.77 -26.96
N PRO A 226 27.30 -6.92 -26.81
CA PRO A 226 27.08 -5.48 -26.67
C PRO A 226 26.68 -4.86 -28.01
N ASP A 227 25.56 -4.15 -28.04
CA ASP A 227 25.03 -3.42 -29.20
C ASP A 227 24.15 -2.25 -28.73
N GLY A 228 24.78 -1.26 -28.11
CA GLY A 228 24.08 -0.09 -27.55
C GLY A 228 23.07 0.55 -28.52
N LEU A 229 21.79 0.53 -28.18
CA LEU A 229 20.68 1.03 -28.99
C LEU A 229 19.69 1.83 -28.14
N TRP A 230 19.16 2.90 -28.73
CA TRP A 230 18.03 3.62 -28.17
C TRP A 230 16.73 3.13 -28.80
N TYR A 231 15.69 3.06 -27.99
CA TYR A 231 14.32 2.82 -28.39
C TYR A 231 13.52 4.08 -28.06
N TRP A 232 12.98 4.73 -29.09
CA TRP A 232 12.33 6.03 -28.98
C TRP A 232 10.82 5.91 -28.93
N ASP A 233 10.20 6.91 -28.29
CA ASP A 233 8.77 7.17 -28.43
C ASP A 233 7.84 6.03 -27.94
N TYR A 234 8.20 5.35 -26.85
CA TYR A 234 7.23 4.57 -26.07
C TYR A 234 6.10 5.49 -25.64
N CYS A 235 4.87 4.97 -25.61
CA CYS A 235 3.68 5.70 -25.19
C CYS A 235 3.05 5.02 -23.97
N TYR A 236 2.53 5.82 -23.03
CA TYR A 236 1.87 5.38 -21.81
C TYR A 236 0.41 5.85 -21.80
N PRO A 237 -0.53 5.04 -22.34
CA PRO A 237 -1.93 5.44 -22.49
C PRO A 237 -2.64 5.90 -21.20
N GLU A 238 -2.29 5.37 -20.04
CA GLU A 238 -2.88 5.84 -18.78
C GLU A 238 -2.41 7.24 -18.42
N GLU A 239 -1.17 7.61 -18.75
CA GLU A 239 -0.66 8.96 -18.53
C GLU A 239 -1.32 9.97 -19.49
N THR A 240 -1.55 9.57 -20.74
CA THR A 240 -2.34 10.35 -21.70
C THR A 240 -3.73 10.66 -21.12
N ARG A 241 -4.43 9.65 -20.57
CA ARG A 241 -5.76 9.82 -19.96
C ARG A 241 -5.73 10.76 -18.74
N ARG A 242 -4.63 10.76 -17.99
CA ARG A 242 -4.42 11.64 -16.82
C ARG A 242 -3.95 13.04 -17.19
N GLY A 243 -3.77 13.33 -18.49
CA GLY A 243 -3.26 14.60 -18.99
C GLY A 243 -1.81 14.88 -18.56
N LEU A 244 -1.02 13.83 -18.40
CA LEU A 244 0.39 13.88 -18.00
C LEU A 244 1.30 13.64 -19.22
N SER A 245 2.61 13.87 -19.05
CA SER A 245 3.58 13.47 -20.06
C SER A 245 3.56 11.95 -20.19
N ASP A 246 3.48 11.46 -21.42
CA ASP A 246 3.07 10.10 -21.75
C ASP A 246 4.04 9.39 -22.70
N VAL A 247 5.22 9.97 -22.95
CA VAL A 247 6.19 9.40 -23.87
C VAL A 247 7.59 9.34 -23.26
N GLU A 248 8.29 8.22 -23.48
CA GLU A 248 9.62 7.93 -22.92
C GLU A 248 10.54 7.24 -23.95
N ASP A 249 11.85 7.44 -23.82
CA ASP A 249 12.88 6.72 -24.57
C ASP A 249 13.67 5.80 -23.62
N LEU A 250 13.90 4.55 -24.04
CA LEU A 250 14.64 3.54 -23.27
C LEU A 250 15.95 3.17 -23.96
N TYR A 251 16.97 2.85 -23.17
CA TYR A 251 18.27 2.43 -23.70
C TYR A 251 18.48 0.93 -23.50
N SER A 252 19.01 0.26 -24.52
CA SER A 252 19.44 -1.14 -24.47
C SER A 252 20.96 -1.20 -24.60
N PRO A 253 21.71 -1.76 -23.64
CA PRO A 253 23.17 -1.86 -23.71
C PRO A 253 23.67 -2.98 -24.64
N GLY A 254 22.82 -3.96 -24.92
CA GLY A 254 23.18 -5.23 -25.55
C GLY A 254 22.01 -6.21 -25.57
N TYR A 255 22.26 -7.44 -25.97
CA TYR A 255 21.34 -8.58 -25.81
C TYR A 255 22.07 -9.85 -25.38
N LEU A 256 21.34 -10.75 -24.73
CA LEU A 256 21.79 -12.09 -24.34
C LEU A 256 21.16 -13.12 -25.27
N THR A 257 21.96 -14.02 -25.84
CA THR A 257 21.49 -15.16 -26.64
C THR A 257 21.70 -16.46 -25.88
N VAL A 258 20.66 -17.29 -25.80
CA VAL A 258 20.67 -18.59 -25.12
C VAL A 258 20.08 -19.65 -26.04
N ILE A 259 20.78 -20.76 -26.22
CA ILE A 259 20.21 -21.94 -26.87
C ILE A 259 19.56 -22.78 -25.77
N LEU A 260 18.27 -23.06 -25.91
CA LEU A 260 17.51 -23.86 -24.95
C LEU A 260 17.02 -25.15 -25.63
N HIS A 261 17.46 -26.29 -25.12
CA HIS A 261 16.86 -27.58 -25.44
C HIS A 261 15.53 -27.74 -24.69
N PRO A 262 14.60 -28.60 -25.16
CA PRO A 262 13.36 -28.88 -24.45
C PRO A 262 13.60 -29.28 -22.98
N GLY A 263 12.91 -28.60 -22.05
CA GLY A 263 13.06 -28.77 -20.61
C GLY A 263 14.15 -27.90 -19.97
N GLU A 264 14.95 -27.18 -20.76
CA GLU A 264 15.97 -26.28 -20.24
C GLU A 264 15.40 -24.90 -19.86
N SER A 265 16.15 -24.21 -19.00
CA SER A 265 15.79 -22.91 -18.48
C SER A 265 17.01 -22.00 -18.33
N VAL A 266 16.73 -20.70 -18.24
CA VAL A 266 17.73 -19.67 -17.92
C VAL A 266 17.15 -18.72 -16.88
N THR A 267 17.97 -18.37 -15.89
CA THR A 267 17.61 -17.40 -14.83
C THR A 267 18.50 -16.19 -14.94
N LEU A 268 17.88 -15.01 -14.88
CA LEU A 268 18.54 -13.71 -14.81
C LEU A 268 18.28 -13.08 -13.43
N GLU A 269 19.26 -12.34 -12.92
CA GLU A 269 19.13 -11.49 -11.75
C GLU A 269 19.53 -10.07 -12.13
N ALA A 270 18.63 -9.09 -11.93
CA ALA A 270 18.99 -7.67 -11.92
C ALA A 270 19.04 -7.19 -10.46
N ARG A 271 20.17 -6.63 -10.04
CA ARG A 271 20.44 -6.27 -8.64
C ARG A 271 21.15 -4.93 -8.55
N VAL A 272 20.75 -4.09 -7.59
CA VAL A 272 21.43 -2.83 -7.28
C VAL A 272 22.80 -3.06 -6.61
N GLY A 273 23.80 -2.27 -6.99
CA GLY A 273 25.14 -2.27 -6.39
C GLY A 273 26.29 -2.45 -7.38
N GLU A 274 27.50 -2.14 -6.92
CA GLU A 274 28.74 -2.12 -7.73
C GLU A 274 29.51 -3.46 -7.72
N THR A 275 29.02 -4.48 -7.02
CA THR A 275 29.81 -5.67 -6.71
C THR A 275 29.67 -6.79 -7.75
N PHE A 276 30.82 -7.17 -8.33
CA PHE A 276 31.00 -8.46 -9.01
C PHE A 276 31.12 -9.65 -8.04
N ILE A 277 31.19 -9.37 -6.73
CA ILE A 277 31.46 -10.34 -5.65
C ILE A 277 30.14 -10.88 -5.09
N ALA A 278 29.37 -11.55 -5.93
CA ALA A 278 28.31 -12.42 -5.47
C ALA A 278 28.51 -13.80 -6.11
N SER A 279 28.09 -14.88 -5.46
CA SER A 279 28.17 -16.22 -6.04
C SER A 279 27.52 -16.25 -7.43
N ALA A 280 28.06 -17.07 -8.33
CA ALA A 280 27.44 -17.28 -9.64
C ALA A 280 26.02 -17.84 -9.44
N LEU A 281 25.10 -17.41 -10.30
CA LEU A 281 23.74 -17.97 -10.30
C LEU A 281 23.81 -19.45 -10.66
N THR A 282 23.07 -20.27 -9.92
CA THR A 282 22.90 -21.70 -10.19
C THR A 282 21.57 -21.95 -10.90
N PRO A 283 21.41 -23.10 -11.60
CA PRO A 283 20.12 -23.49 -12.14
C PRO A 283 18.99 -23.59 -11.09
N THR A 284 19.33 -23.77 -9.81
CA THR A 284 18.37 -23.87 -8.69
C THR A 284 18.04 -22.54 -8.02
N THR A 285 18.76 -21.46 -8.33
CA THR A 285 18.65 -20.16 -7.61
C THR A 285 17.21 -19.62 -7.59
N PHE A 286 16.46 -19.78 -8.69
CA PHE A 286 15.09 -19.28 -8.77
C PHE A 286 14.14 -20.07 -7.85
N GLU A 287 14.20 -21.40 -7.90
CA GLU A 287 13.35 -22.28 -7.08
C GLU A 287 13.68 -22.18 -5.59
N GLU A 288 14.96 -21.98 -5.25
CA GLU A 288 15.40 -21.69 -3.88
C GLU A 288 14.79 -20.36 -3.39
N ALA A 289 14.80 -19.32 -4.22
CA ALA A 289 14.22 -18.03 -3.87
C ALA A 289 12.69 -18.10 -3.68
N ILE A 290 11.98 -18.85 -4.52
CA ILE A 290 10.54 -19.12 -4.35
C ILE A 290 10.27 -19.86 -3.04
N SER A 291 11.08 -20.89 -2.75
CA SER A 291 10.93 -21.68 -1.53
C SER A 291 11.12 -20.84 -0.27
N LEU A 292 12.11 -19.94 -0.28
CA LEU A 292 12.36 -18.99 0.80
C LEU A 292 11.21 -17.99 0.95
N GLU A 293 10.70 -17.44 -0.15
CA GLU A 293 9.60 -16.48 -0.12
C GLU A 293 8.29 -17.12 0.39
N ARG A 294 8.00 -18.34 -0.07
CA ARG A 294 6.87 -19.15 0.42
C ARG A 294 6.99 -19.40 1.91
N GLN A 295 8.16 -19.83 2.38
CA GLN A 295 8.41 -20.08 3.80
C GLN A 295 8.25 -18.81 4.63
N ARG A 296 8.78 -17.67 4.17
CA ARG A 296 8.63 -16.35 4.83
C ARG A 296 7.15 -15.99 4.97
N PHE A 297 6.39 -16.02 3.88
CA PHE A 297 4.99 -15.65 3.89
C PHE A 297 4.17 -16.55 4.83
N GLN A 298 4.40 -17.88 4.78
CA GLN A 298 3.75 -18.84 5.68
C GLN A 298 4.06 -18.55 7.15
N GLN A 299 5.31 -18.24 7.49
CA GLN A 299 5.71 -17.91 8.87
C GLN A 299 5.11 -16.60 9.38
N GLN A 300 4.90 -15.60 8.52
CA GLN A 300 4.41 -14.28 8.94
C GLN A 300 2.88 -14.18 9.01
N VAL A 301 2.19 -14.98 8.20
CA VAL A 301 0.75 -14.82 7.95
C VAL A 301 -0.07 -16.02 8.42
N ILE A 302 0.53 -17.20 8.55
CA ILE A 302 -0.17 -18.47 8.78
C ILE A 302 0.25 -19.14 10.12
N ASP A 303 1.19 -18.60 10.88
CA ASP A 303 1.74 -19.25 12.11
C ASP A 303 0.65 -19.57 13.17
N PRO A 304 0.46 -20.86 13.52
CA PRO A 304 -0.54 -21.30 14.50
C PRO A 304 -0.16 -21.01 15.95
N ALA A 305 1.10 -20.63 16.24
CA ALA A 305 1.54 -20.24 17.58
C ALA A 305 1.01 -18.86 18.02
N GLN A 306 0.52 -18.05 17.08
CA GLN A 306 -0.07 -16.73 17.38
C GLN A 306 -1.61 -16.73 17.39
N GLY A 307 -2.31 -17.79 16.90
CA GLY A 307 -3.54 -18.34 17.51
C GLY A 307 -4.82 -18.51 16.66
N TYR A 308 -5.72 -19.36 17.18
CA TYR A 308 -7.13 -19.71 16.81
C TYR A 308 -7.46 -19.96 15.32
N LEU A 309 -6.68 -20.78 14.63
CA LEU A 309 -7.25 -21.59 13.55
C LEU A 309 -7.49 -23.00 14.11
N SER A 310 -8.65 -23.58 13.82
CA SER A 310 -8.82 -25.02 14.02
C SER A 310 -7.73 -25.74 13.21
N SER A 311 -7.27 -26.91 13.67
CA SER A 311 -6.24 -27.68 12.96
C SER A 311 -6.61 -28.00 11.50
N GLN A 312 -7.90 -27.99 11.17
CA GLN A 312 -8.42 -28.17 9.81
C GLN A 312 -8.28 -26.93 8.93
N LEU A 313 -8.63 -25.73 9.42
CA LEU A 313 -8.45 -24.46 8.69
C LEU A 313 -6.96 -24.14 8.47
N TYR A 314 -6.11 -24.58 9.39
CA TYR A 314 -4.65 -24.47 9.23
C TYR A 314 -4.12 -25.33 8.08
N ALA A 315 -4.59 -26.57 7.95
CA ALA A 315 -4.16 -27.48 6.88
C ALA A 315 -4.66 -27.05 5.49
N SER A 316 -5.92 -26.57 5.38
CA SER A 316 -6.43 -26.03 4.10
C SER A 316 -5.63 -24.80 3.66
N ARG A 317 -5.30 -23.90 4.59
CA ARG A 317 -4.53 -22.68 4.30
C ARG A 317 -3.06 -22.93 3.95
N GLN A 318 -2.45 -23.99 4.48
CA GLN A 318 -1.14 -24.44 3.98
C GLN A 318 -1.21 -24.88 2.52
N GLN A 319 -2.24 -25.66 2.15
CA GLN A 319 -2.43 -26.10 0.77
C GLN A 319 -2.70 -24.93 -0.19
N THR A 320 -3.50 -23.93 0.21
CA THR A 320 -3.74 -22.76 -0.64
C THR A 320 -2.53 -21.85 -0.77
N SER A 321 -1.67 -21.74 0.26
CA SER A 321 -0.39 -21.03 0.12
C SER A 321 0.55 -21.72 -0.88
N VAL A 322 0.57 -23.06 -0.91
CA VAL A 322 1.32 -23.81 -1.93
C VAL A 322 0.74 -23.54 -3.32
N ALA A 323 -0.59 -23.65 -3.46
CA ALA A 323 -1.29 -23.39 -4.71
C ALA A 323 -1.05 -21.95 -5.25
N LEU A 324 -1.00 -20.96 -4.35
CA LEU A 324 -0.73 -19.56 -4.71
C LEU A 324 0.66 -19.40 -5.36
N PHE A 325 1.70 -20.00 -4.77
CA PHE A 325 3.07 -19.91 -5.28
C PHE A 325 3.35 -20.84 -6.47
N ASP A 326 2.53 -21.87 -6.66
CA ASP A 326 2.60 -22.79 -7.82
C ASP A 326 1.85 -22.23 -9.05
N GLY A 327 1.26 -21.03 -8.95
CA GLY A 327 0.60 -20.36 -10.07
C GLY A 327 -0.79 -20.91 -10.37
N VAL A 328 -1.49 -21.49 -9.40
CA VAL A 328 -2.88 -21.95 -9.63
C VAL A 328 -3.78 -20.73 -9.83
N SER A 329 -4.24 -20.54 -11.08
CA SER A 329 -5.23 -19.52 -11.42
C SER A 329 -6.62 -19.93 -10.95
N LEU A 330 -7.39 -18.96 -10.43
CA LEU A 330 -8.83 -19.13 -10.19
C LEU A 330 -9.48 -19.25 -11.56
N ASN A 331 -9.89 -20.46 -11.96
CA ASN A 331 -10.50 -20.73 -13.27
C ASN A 331 -11.84 -19.94 -13.40
N PRO A 332 -11.94 -18.89 -14.24
CA PRO A 332 -13.19 -18.16 -14.44
C PRO A 332 -13.95 -18.64 -15.69
N ASP A 333 -13.33 -19.46 -16.55
CA ASP A 333 -13.88 -19.89 -17.86
C ASP A 333 -14.99 -20.95 -17.77
N GLY A 334 -15.68 -21.01 -16.63
CA GLY A 334 -17.04 -21.52 -16.58
C GLY A 334 -17.98 -20.42 -17.05
N ASP A 335 -18.30 -20.40 -18.34
CA ASP A 335 -19.46 -19.67 -18.86
C ASP A 335 -20.66 -19.93 -17.93
N GLN A 336 -21.20 -18.86 -17.33
CA GLN A 336 -22.42 -18.80 -16.49
C GLN A 336 -22.27 -19.25 -15.02
N ASP A 337 -21.90 -18.32 -14.15
CA ASP A 337 -22.62 -17.93 -12.91
C ASP A 337 -21.65 -17.37 -11.85
N ALA A 338 -22.11 -16.37 -11.08
CA ALA A 338 -21.40 -15.79 -9.91
C ALA A 338 -21.04 -16.82 -8.81
N THR A 339 -21.49 -18.06 -8.95
CA THR A 339 -21.31 -19.18 -8.02
C THR A 339 -19.91 -19.83 -8.06
N GLY A 340 -19.08 -19.51 -9.06
CA GLY A 340 -17.72 -20.04 -9.15
C GLY A 340 -16.78 -19.48 -8.08
N LEU A 341 -16.87 -18.18 -7.78
CA LEU A 341 -16.04 -17.50 -6.77
C LEU A 341 -16.37 -17.92 -5.33
N THR A 342 -17.60 -18.41 -5.09
CA THR A 342 -18.10 -18.80 -3.76
C THR A 342 -17.74 -20.23 -3.36
N ALA A 343 -17.05 -20.99 -4.21
CA ALA A 343 -16.55 -22.30 -3.81
C ALA A 343 -15.54 -22.15 -2.65
N PRO A 344 -15.60 -22.99 -1.59
CA PRO A 344 -14.74 -22.84 -0.40
C PRO A 344 -13.24 -22.73 -0.72
N ASP A 345 -12.74 -23.55 -1.65
CA ASP A 345 -11.33 -23.53 -2.06
C ASP A 345 -10.93 -22.21 -2.75
N ASN A 346 -11.87 -21.59 -3.49
CA ASN A 346 -11.66 -20.31 -4.16
C ASN A 346 -11.66 -19.15 -3.17
N LEU A 347 -12.51 -19.22 -2.13
CA LEU A 347 -12.54 -18.22 -1.05
C LEU A 347 -11.25 -18.28 -0.21
N ASP A 348 -10.74 -19.47 0.12
CA ASP A 348 -9.47 -19.61 0.83
C ASP A 348 -8.29 -19.09 0.00
N LEU A 349 -8.27 -19.33 -1.32
CA LEU A 349 -7.26 -18.77 -2.22
C LEU A 349 -7.37 -17.23 -2.33
N LEU A 350 -8.59 -16.69 -2.44
CA LEU A 350 -8.82 -15.24 -2.51
C LEU A 350 -8.40 -14.54 -1.22
N TRP A 351 -8.71 -15.14 -0.06
CA TRP A 351 -8.23 -14.69 1.23
C TRP A 351 -6.69 -14.67 1.29
N THR A 352 -6.04 -15.75 0.84
CA THR A 352 -4.57 -15.84 0.83
C THR A 352 -3.95 -14.77 -0.08
N ARG A 353 -4.60 -14.44 -1.21
CA ARG A 353 -4.18 -13.35 -2.10
C ARG A 353 -4.32 -11.98 -1.44
N LEU A 354 -5.42 -11.71 -0.75
CA LEU A 354 -5.60 -10.46 0.00
C LEU A 354 -4.55 -10.30 1.10
N LEU A 355 -4.24 -11.38 1.83
CA LEU A 355 -3.17 -11.37 2.82
C LEU A 355 -1.80 -11.07 2.20
N TYR A 356 -1.54 -11.58 0.99
CA TYR A 356 -0.34 -11.24 0.23
C TYR A 356 -0.33 -9.76 -0.17
N ALA A 357 -1.44 -9.21 -0.66
CA ALA A 357 -1.54 -7.77 -0.95
C ALA A 357 -1.35 -6.89 0.29
N GLY A 358 -1.87 -7.30 1.46
CA GLY A 358 -1.62 -6.62 2.72
C GLY A 358 -0.15 -6.66 3.15
N ASP A 359 0.52 -7.79 2.94
CA ASP A 359 1.95 -7.94 3.18
C ASP A 359 2.79 -7.07 2.23
N GLN A 360 2.36 -6.89 0.98
CA GLN A 360 3.04 -6.03 0.00
C GLN A 360 3.09 -4.56 0.41
N CYS A 361 2.14 -4.08 1.21
CA CYS A 361 2.10 -2.72 1.73
C CYS A 361 3.09 -2.49 2.89
N LEU A 362 3.55 -3.54 3.56
CA LEU A 362 4.51 -3.44 4.66
C LEU A 362 5.93 -3.29 4.12
N ALA A 363 6.65 -2.33 4.68
CA ALA A 363 8.06 -2.10 4.35
C ALA A 363 8.88 -1.87 5.62
N TYR A 364 10.19 -1.88 5.48
CA TYR A 364 11.15 -1.60 6.55
C TYR A 364 12.06 -0.46 6.11
N ARG A 365 12.37 0.44 7.06
CA ARG A 365 13.25 1.60 6.82
C ARG A 365 14.71 1.18 6.64
N GLN A 366 15.57 2.13 6.28
CA GLN A 366 17.03 1.95 6.07
C GLN A 366 17.79 1.15 7.16
N SER A 367 17.28 1.07 8.40
CA SER A 367 17.89 0.21 9.44
C SER A 367 17.58 -1.28 9.26
N GLY A 368 16.65 -1.62 8.35
CA GLY A 368 16.01 -2.92 8.20
C GLY A 368 15.07 -3.30 9.35
N THR A 369 15.09 -2.58 10.47
CA THR A 369 14.43 -3.05 11.70
C THR A 369 13.13 -2.33 12.00
N THR A 370 12.94 -1.10 11.51
CA THR A 370 11.75 -0.30 11.81
C THR A 370 10.71 -0.48 10.71
N PRO A 371 9.55 -1.10 10.99
CA PRO A 371 8.48 -1.25 10.00
C PRO A 371 7.83 0.10 9.68
N THR A 372 7.25 0.17 8.49
CA THR A 372 6.42 1.26 7.98
C THR A 372 5.38 0.67 7.01
N VAL A 373 4.43 1.49 6.56
CA VAL A 373 3.40 1.08 5.61
C VAL A 373 3.41 2.06 4.44
N ILE A 374 3.64 1.54 3.23
CA ILE A 374 3.44 2.32 2.01
C ILE A 374 1.94 2.47 1.78
N ALA A 375 1.46 3.70 1.70
CA ALA A 375 0.03 4.00 1.64
C ALA A 375 -0.64 3.42 0.40
N GLY A 376 0.08 3.36 -0.72
CA GLY A 376 -0.34 2.62 -1.90
C GLY A 376 0.58 2.78 -3.10
N TYR A 377 0.51 1.79 -3.99
CA TYR A 377 1.35 1.73 -5.18
C TYR A 377 0.58 2.22 -6.42
N PRO A 378 1.28 2.85 -7.38
CA PRO A 378 2.73 3.08 -7.36
C PRO A 378 3.14 4.39 -6.66
N TRP A 379 2.23 5.34 -6.45
CA TRP A 379 2.61 6.74 -6.20
C TRP A 379 2.96 7.09 -4.76
N PHE A 380 2.35 6.45 -3.77
CA PHE A 380 2.45 6.93 -2.40
C PHE A 380 3.69 6.40 -1.68
N GLU A 381 4.08 7.16 -0.69
CA GLU A 381 5.10 6.83 0.30
C GLU A 381 4.43 6.37 1.59
N ASP A 382 5.10 6.52 2.73
CA ASP A 382 4.58 6.17 4.03
C ASP A 382 3.92 7.34 4.76
N TRP A 383 2.60 7.22 4.93
CA TRP A 383 1.77 8.27 5.53
C TRP A 383 1.11 7.74 6.79
N PHE A 384 1.24 8.47 7.90
CA PHE A 384 0.78 8.03 9.21
C PHE A 384 -0.74 7.86 9.29
N ARG A 385 -1.52 8.72 8.62
CA ARG A 385 -2.98 8.59 8.59
C ARG A 385 -3.39 7.23 8.02
N GLN A 386 -2.90 6.92 6.82
CA GLN A 386 -3.19 5.67 6.11
C GLN A 386 -2.65 4.47 6.87
N MET A 387 -1.43 4.56 7.40
CA MET A 387 -0.83 3.52 8.24
C MET A 387 -1.71 3.21 9.45
N LEU A 388 -2.17 4.21 10.21
CA LEU A 388 -2.97 4.02 11.43
C LEU A 388 -4.35 3.42 11.15
N ILE A 389 -4.98 3.81 10.03
CA ILE A 389 -6.26 3.25 9.59
C ILE A 389 -6.07 1.81 9.10
N ALA A 390 -5.00 1.52 8.36
CA ALA A 390 -4.70 0.19 7.84
C ALA A 390 -4.22 -0.81 8.92
N LEU A 391 -3.59 -0.31 10.00
CA LEU A 391 -2.90 -1.12 11.01
C LEU A 391 -3.77 -2.26 11.58
N PRO A 392 -5.04 -2.05 11.99
CA PRO A 392 -5.89 -3.13 12.50
C PRO A 392 -6.06 -4.30 11.51
N GLY A 393 -6.28 -4.01 10.23
CA GLY A 393 -6.39 -5.03 9.19
C GLY A 393 -5.06 -5.72 8.92
N LEU A 394 -4.00 -4.94 8.71
CA LEU A 394 -2.68 -5.48 8.33
C LEU A 394 -1.98 -6.24 9.46
N THR A 395 -2.25 -5.91 10.73
CA THR A 395 -1.44 -6.42 11.86
C THR A 395 -2.23 -7.01 13.03
N LEU A 396 -3.43 -6.52 13.37
CA LEU A 396 -4.18 -7.08 14.49
C LEU A 396 -4.94 -8.33 14.06
N THR A 397 -5.62 -8.25 12.91
CA THR A 397 -6.37 -9.38 12.31
C THR A 397 -5.43 -10.53 11.95
N THR A 398 -4.23 -10.20 11.46
CA THR A 398 -3.16 -11.16 11.12
C THR A 398 -2.26 -11.50 12.31
N ARG A 399 -2.53 -10.94 13.50
CA ARG A 399 -1.80 -11.13 14.76
C ARG A 399 -0.31 -10.77 14.75
N ARG A 400 0.14 -9.96 13.79
CA ARG A 400 1.49 -9.37 13.73
C ARG A 400 1.67 -8.26 14.79
N PHE A 401 1.41 -8.56 16.07
CA PHE A 401 1.39 -7.60 17.18
C PHE A 401 2.74 -6.90 17.40
N ALA A 402 3.86 -7.60 17.17
CA ALA A 402 5.18 -7.00 17.28
C ALA A 402 5.40 -5.89 16.23
N VAL A 403 4.83 -6.04 15.03
CA VAL A 403 4.84 -5.01 13.99
C VAL A 403 3.92 -3.86 14.38
N ALA A 404 2.70 -4.17 14.85
CA ALA A 404 1.73 -3.18 15.34
C ALA A 404 2.34 -2.27 16.42
N ARG A 405 3.00 -2.87 17.43
CA ARG A 405 3.68 -2.15 18.52
C ARG A 405 4.73 -1.18 18.00
N GLN A 406 5.55 -1.62 17.04
CA GLN A 406 6.61 -0.79 16.46
C GLN A 406 6.07 0.35 15.59
N LEU A 407 5.01 0.11 14.80
CA LEU A 407 4.35 1.16 14.01
C LEU A 407 3.74 2.24 14.91
N LEU A 408 3.02 1.83 15.97
CA LEU A 408 2.45 2.76 16.96
C LEU A 408 3.55 3.55 17.68
N GLN A 409 4.64 2.88 18.08
CA GLN A 409 5.78 3.53 18.72
C GLN A 409 6.46 4.53 17.78
N SER A 410 6.62 4.19 16.50
CA SER A 410 7.21 5.08 15.50
C SER A 410 6.38 6.35 15.34
N ALA A 411 5.06 6.24 15.15
CA ALA A 411 4.19 7.41 15.04
C ALA A 411 4.23 8.31 16.29
N ALA A 412 4.26 7.72 17.49
CA ALA A 412 4.31 8.46 18.75
C ALA A 412 5.57 9.34 18.87
N GLN A 413 6.71 8.92 18.29
CA GLN A 413 7.97 9.67 18.34
C GLN A 413 7.90 10.99 17.56
N TYR A 414 7.00 11.11 16.58
CA TYR A 414 6.79 12.34 15.80
C TYR A 414 5.71 13.26 16.40
N CYS A 415 5.18 12.92 17.58
CA CYS A 415 4.22 13.78 18.26
C CYS A 415 4.90 15.06 18.78
N GLU A 416 4.68 16.17 18.08
CA GLU A 416 5.14 17.50 18.49
C GLU A 416 3.94 18.39 18.83
N ARG A 417 3.95 19.01 20.02
CA ARG A 417 2.86 19.89 20.51
C ARG A 417 1.47 19.23 20.38
N GLY A 418 1.41 17.92 20.64
CA GLY A 418 0.19 17.11 20.59
C GLY A 418 -0.32 16.76 19.19
N LEU A 419 0.44 17.08 18.14
CA LEU A 419 0.11 16.73 16.77
C LEU A 419 1.14 15.73 16.22
N ILE A 420 0.64 14.63 15.66
CA ILE A 420 1.40 13.73 14.81
C ILE A 420 1.15 14.17 13.35
N PRO A 421 2.19 14.34 12.51
CA PRO A 421 2.02 14.77 11.13
C PRO A 421 1.34 13.69 10.27
N SER A 422 0.76 14.05 9.12
CA SER A 422 0.23 13.05 8.17
C SER A 422 1.32 12.36 7.37
N THR A 423 2.39 13.08 7.03
CA THR A 423 3.54 12.57 6.30
C THR A 423 4.77 12.48 7.20
N LEU A 424 5.65 11.55 6.89
CA LEU A 424 6.96 11.46 7.54
C LEU A 424 7.93 12.48 6.90
N PRO A 425 8.81 13.11 7.70
CA PRO A 425 9.82 14.01 7.16
C PRO A 425 10.88 13.21 6.38
N GLU A 426 11.16 13.60 5.15
CA GLU A 426 12.34 13.14 4.41
C GLU A 426 13.62 13.83 4.94
N ASP A 427 14.75 13.12 4.91
CA ASP A 427 16.06 13.71 5.21
C ASP A 427 16.41 14.74 4.13
N ASN A 428 16.34 16.03 4.51
CA ASN A 428 16.51 17.23 3.68
C ASN A 428 15.24 17.78 3.03
N ALA A 429 14.40 18.38 3.88
CA ALA A 429 13.47 19.47 3.56
C ALA A 429 12.28 19.12 2.65
N GLN A 430 11.19 18.65 3.27
CA GLN A 430 9.84 19.08 2.90
C GLN A 430 8.94 19.23 4.14
N MET A 431 7.99 20.15 4.03
CA MET A 431 7.07 20.60 5.08
C MET A 431 6.33 19.40 5.70
N LEU A 432 6.42 19.22 7.01
CA LEU A 432 5.49 18.33 7.72
C LEU A 432 4.07 18.81 7.41
N HIS A 433 3.25 17.94 6.81
CA HIS A 433 1.85 18.26 6.59
C HIS A 433 1.11 18.15 7.93
N PRO A 434 0.65 19.27 8.51
CA PRO A 434 -0.04 19.23 9.78
C PRO A 434 -1.36 18.48 9.58
N SER A 435 -1.68 17.60 10.52
CA SER A 435 -2.97 16.92 10.53
C SER A 435 -3.58 16.93 11.91
N LEU A 436 -4.90 17.12 11.96
CA LEU A 436 -5.66 17.08 13.20
C LEU A 436 -6.10 15.65 13.54
N ASP A 437 -6.43 14.85 12.53
CA ASP A 437 -6.98 13.50 12.72
C ASP A 437 -5.94 12.48 13.18
N VAL A 438 -4.66 12.60 12.78
CA VAL A 438 -3.64 11.55 12.98
C VAL A 438 -3.39 11.27 14.46
N SER A 439 -3.26 12.30 15.30
CA SER A 439 -3.10 12.12 16.75
C SER A 439 -4.27 11.36 17.38
N LEU A 440 -5.49 11.63 16.92
CA LEU A 440 -6.68 10.98 17.46
C LEU A 440 -6.84 9.56 16.92
N TRP A 441 -6.54 9.34 15.63
CA TRP A 441 -6.42 7.99 15.05
C TRP A 441 -5.37 7.17 15.78
N TRP A 442 -4.24 7.77 16.19
CA TRP A 442 -3.21 7.08 16.94
C TRP A 442 -3.73 6.59 18.30
N ILE A 443 -4.51 7.42 19.01
CA ILE A 443 -5.15 7.01 20.28
C ILE A 443 -6.16 5.89 20.04
N GLU A 444 -7.03 6.02 19.03
CA GLU A 444 -8.04 5.01 18.68
C GLU A 444 -7.36 3.66 18.34
N THR A 445 -6.33 3.68 17.50
CA THR A 445 -5.59 2.47 17.09
C THR A 445 -4.77 1.88 18.23
N LEU A 446 -4.20 2.70 19.14
CA LEU A 446 -3.59 2.23 20.37
C LEU A 446 -4.61 1.50 21.26
N GLY A 447 -5.85 2.01 21.34
CA GLY A 447 -6.96 1.35 22.05
C GLY A 447 -7.24 -0.05 21.52
N LEU A 448 -7.39 -0.16 20.20
CA LEU A 448 -7.61 -1.45 19.53
C LEU A 448 -6.44 -2.42 19.76
N TYR A 449 -5.19 -1.94 19.71
CA TYR A 449 -4.01 -2.75 19.99
C TYR A 449 -4.00 -3.26 21.44
N LEU A 450 -4.23 -2.38 22.42
CA LEU A 450 -4.20 -2.73 23.84
C LEU A 450 -5.36 -3.65 24.22
N GLU A 451 -6.52 -3.49 23.62
CA GLU A 451 -7.64 -4.43 23.81
C GLU A 451 -7.31 -5.83 23.28
N ALA A 452 -6.69 -5.90 22.09
CA ALA A 452 -6.31 -7.17 21.47
C ALA A 452 -5.15 -7.89 22.19
N THR A 453 -4.19 -7.13 22.75
CA THR A 453 -2.92 -7.69 23.27
C THR A 453 -2.79 -7.67 24.78
N GLN A 454 -3.51 -6.77 25.46
CA GLN A 454 -3.35 -6.47 26.88
C GLN A 454 -1.89 -6.09 27.27
N ASP A 455 -1.14 -5.49 26.34
CA ASP A 455 0.23 -5.03 26.56
C ASP A 455 0.26 -3.75 27.42
N TRP A 456 0.00 -3.90 28.71
CA TRP A 456 -0.10 -2.79 29.66
C TRP A 456 1.24 -2.11 29.95
N ASP A 457 2.36 -2.81 29.73
CA ASP A 457 3.69 -2.20 29.83
C ASP A 457 3.89 -1.20 28.68
N PHE A 458 3.48 -1.55 27.46
CA PHE A 458 3.47 -0.60 26.35
C PHE A 458 2.52 0.58 26.60
N LEU A 459 1.37 0.37 27.23
CA LEU A 459 0.54 1.49 27.68
C LEU A 459 1.31 2.42 28.63
N VAL A 460 2.05 1.90 29.61
CA VAL A 460 2.87 2.73 30.51
C VAL A 460 3.89 3.55 29.73
N GLU A 461 4.54 2.95 28.72
CA GLU A 461 5.50 3.63 27.84
C GLU A 461 4.87 4.75 27.02
N GLN A 462 3.67 4.52 26.47
CA GLN A 462 3.02 5.42 25.51
C GLN A 462 2.08 6.46 26.16
N TYR A 463 1.65 6.24 27.41
CA TYR A 463 0.72 7.14 28.10
C TYR A 463 1.19 8.62 28.20
N PRO A 464 2.49 8.94 28.34
CA PRO A 464 2.96 10.32 28.26
C PRO A 464 2.57 11.04 26.96
N THR A 465 2.59 10.34 25.82
CA THR A 465 2.15 10.86 24.52
C THR A 465 0.65 11.16 24.53
N VAL A 466 -0.17 10.28 25.10
CA VAL A 466 -1.62 10.49 25.29
C VAL A 466 -1.87 11.77 26.11
N GLN A 467 -1.12 11.95 27.21
CA GLN A 467 -1.24 13.15 28.05
C GLN A 467 -0.79 14.42 27.31
N ALA A 468 0.24 14.34 26.47
CA ALA A 468 0.73 15.46 25.67
C ALA A 468 -0.31 15.89 24.63
N ILE A 469 -0.91 14.94 23.92
CA ILE A 469 -2.00 15.18 22.95
C ILE A 469 -3.19 15.82 23.66
N TYR A 470 -3.70 15.20 24.75
CA TYR A 470 -4.81 15.74 25.53
C TYR A 470 -4.53 17.18 26.00
N LYS A 471 -3.36 17.42 26.58
CA LYS A 471 -3.00 18.75 27.09
C LYS A 471 -2.98 19.78 25.97
N ALA A 472 -2.36 19.48 24.83
CA ALA A 472 -2.27 20.38 23.70
C ALA A 472 -3.64 20.72 23.11
N LEU A 473 -4.53 19.74 22.95
CA LEU A 473 -5.88 19.98 22.45
C LEU A 473 -6.71 20.82 23.41
N ILE A 474 -6.58 20.62 24.73
CA ILE A 474 -7.30 21.44 25.73
C ILE A 474 -6.75 22.86 25.82
N THR A 475 -5.43 23.06 25.71
CA THR A 475 -4.82 24.40 25.83
C THR A 475 -4.78 25.17 24.53
N GLY A 476 -4.97 24.50 23.40
CA GLY A 476 -4.71 25.02 22.07
C GLY A 476 -3.31 24.67 21.56
N THR A 477 -3.20 24.44 20.24
CA THR A 477 -1.95 24.16 19.52
C THR A 477 -1.89 24.96 18.21
N SER A 478 -1.05 24.56 17.24
CA SER A 478 -0.93 25.23 15.94
C SER A 478 -2.27 25.28 15.18
N HIS A 479 -2.36 26.17 14.17
CA HIS A 479 -3.55 26.36 13.32
C HIS A 479 -4.85 26.71 14.08
N ASN A 480 -4.73 27.26 15.30
CA ASN A 480 -5.86 27.53 16.20
C ASN A 480 -6.68 26.28 16.52
N ILE A 481 -6.06 25.10 16.49
CA ILE A 481 -6.67 23.86 16.94
C ILE A 481 -6.81 23.91 18.45
N GLY A 482 -8.01 23.66 18.97
CA GLY A 482 -8.22 23.49 20.40
C GLY A 482 -9.66 23.09 20.74
N ALA A 483 -9.86 22.58 21.95
CA ALA A 483 -11.17 22.36 22.51
C ALA A 483 -11.81 23.72 22.87
N ASP A 484 -13.02 23.95 22.39
CA ASP A 484 -13.85 25.08 22.76
C ASP A 484 -14.20 24.97 24.25
N ALA A 485 -13.99 26.06 25.00
CA ALA A 485 -14.17 26.07 26.45
C ALA A 485 -15.63 25.91 26.90
N VAL A 486 -16.60 26.18 26.01
CA VAL A 486 -18.04 26.13 26.30
C VAL A 486 -18.58 24.72 26.10
N ASP A 487 -18.25 24.11 24.96
CA ASP A 487 -18.87 22.83 24.55
C ASP A 487 -17.89 21.65 24.48
N GLY A 488 -16.59 21.89 24.71
CA GLY A 488 -15.54 20.86 24.73
C GLY A 488 -15.19 20.29 23.34
N LEU A 489 -15.85 20.74 22.28
CA LEU A 489 -15.61 20.26 20.92
C LEU A 489 -14.31 20.83 20.37
N ILE A 490 -13.55 20.01 19.66
CA ILE A 490 -12.37 20.43 18.91
C ILE A 490 -12.81 21.28 17.73
N THR A 491 -12.24 22.48 17.65
CA THR A 491 -12.41 23.43 16.57
C THR A 491 -11.07 23.91 16.05
N TRP A 492 -11.04 24.40 14.81
CA TRP A 492 -9.90 25.12 14.27
C TRP A 492 -10.35 26.12 13.21
N ASN A 493 -9.49 27.12 12.95
CA ASN A 493 -9.73 28.08 11.90
C ASN A 493 -8.41 28.49 11.25
N SER A 494 -8.19 27.99 10.03
CA SER A 494 -7.07 28.37 9.18
C SER A 494 -7.47 28.21 7.71
N PRO A 495 -7.50 29.31 6.92
CA PRO A 495 -8.12 29.31 5.59
C PRO A 495 -7.28 28.63 4.49
N THR A 496 -5.99 28.39 4.74
CA THR A 496 -5.03 27.91 3.72
C THR A 496 -4.56 26.48 3.94
N VAL A 497 -5.11 25.77 4.94
CA VAL A 497 -4.71 24.39 5.27
C VAL A 497 -5.93 23.49 5.31
N ALA A 498 -5.72 22.24 4.88
CA ALA A 498 -6.70 21.17 5.01
C ALA A 498 -6.16 20.16 6.04
N LEU A 499 -6.84 20.01 7.17
CA LEU A 499 -6.34 19.25 8.33
C LEU A 499 -7.09 17.92 8.58
N THR A 500 -8.07 17.61 7.73
CA THR A 500 -8.85 16.36 7.75
C THR A 500 -8.43 15.48 6.59
N TRP A 501 -8.77 14.20 6.57
CA TRP A 501 -8.52 13.31 5.43
C TRP A 501 -9.04 13.79 4.06
N MET A 502 -10.02 14.70 4.04
CA MET A 502 -10.42 15.41 2.82
C MET A 502 -9.50 16.61 2.55
N ASP A 503 -8.23 16.36 2.21
CA ASP A 503 -7.12 17.33 2.29
C ASP A 503 -6.63 17.93 0.96
N THR A 504 -7.38 17.81 -0.12
CA THR A 504 -6.96 18.39 -1.41
C THR A 504 -6.95 19.93 -1.38
N VAL A 505 -5.84 20.51 -1.84
CA VAL A 505 -5.62 21.96 -1.94
C VAL A 505 -5.26 22.34 -3.38
N ILE A 506 -5.94 23.32 -3.94
CA ILE A 506 -5.67 23.90 -5.28
C ILE A 506 -5.36 25.38 -5.11
N ASP A 507 -4.23 25.84 -5.66
CA ASP A 507 -3.80 27.24 -5.62
C ASP A 507 -3.80 27.84 -4.19
N GLY A 508 -3.47 27.03 -3.18
CA GLY A 508 -3.43 27.42 -1.76
C GLY A 508 -4.78 27.42 -1.04
N ALA A 509 -5.86 27.00 -1.70
CA ALA A 509 -7.20 26.90 -1.12
C ALA A 509 -7.68 25.43 -1.04
N PRO A 510 -8.18 24.98 0.12
CA PRO A 510 -8.81 23.65 0.22
C PRO A 510 -10.01 23.53 -0.72
N VAL A 511 -10.09 22.42 -1.46
CA VAL A 511 -11.24 22.08 -2.32
C VAL A 511 -12.47 21.79 -1.46
N THR A 512 -12.25 21.08 -0.36
CA THR A 512 -13.23 20.75 0.67
C THR A 512 -12.85 21.47 1.96
N PRO A 513 -13.14 22.78 2.10
CA PRO A 513 -12.82 23.50 3.33
C PRO A 513 -13.70 22.96 4.44
N ARG A 514 -13.08 22.36 5.46
CA ARG A 514 -13.77 21.77 6.62
C ARG A 514 -13.33 22.40 7.94
N THR A 515 -13.07 23.70 7.95
CA THR A 515 -12.80 24.46 9.19
C THR A 515 -14.02 24.51 10.12
N GLY A 516 -13.78 24.79 11.41
CA GLY A 516 -14.79 24.75 12.47
C GLY A 516 -14.74 23.45 13.26
N LYS A 517 -15.91 22.98 13.71
CA LYS A 517 -16.07 21.72 14.44
C LYS A 517 -16.57 20.66 13.46
N VAL A 518 -15.74 19.69 13.10
CA VAL A 518 -16.15 18.60 12.18
C VAL A 518 -16.53 17.35 12.96
N ILE A 519 -17.43 16.55 12.39
CA ILE A 519 -18.06 15.46 13.13
C ILE A 519 -17.10 14.33 13.50
N GLU A 520 -16.29 13.85 12.57
CA GLU A 520 -15.44 12.67 12.77
C GLU A 520 -14.27 12.97 13.70
N ILE A 521 -13.72 14.19 13.66
CA ILE A 521 -12.70 14.64 14.62
C ILE A 521 -13.27 14.69 16.03
N ASN A 522 -14.49 15.21 16.19
CA ASN A 522 -15.11 15.32 17.51
C ASN A 522 -15.57 13.96 18.05
N ALA A 523 -15.98 13.04 17.18
CA ALA A 523 -16.24 11.66 17.55
C ALA A 523 -14.94 10.92 17.93
N LEU A 524 -13.85 11.12 17.18
CA LEU A 524 -12.52 10.62 17.51
C LEU A 524 -12.02 11.18 18.83
N TRP A 525 -12.25 12.47 19.10
CA TRP A 525 -11.91 13.10 20.38
C TRP A 525 -12.67 12.48 21.54
N TYR A 526 -13.99 12.31 21.39
CA TYR A 526 -14.82 11.60 22.35
C TYR A 526 -14.31 10.17 22.59
N SER A 527 -14.00 9.41 21.53
CA SER A 527 -13.48 8.05 21.65
C SER A 527 -12.12 8.03 22.36
N GLY A 528 -11.22 8.94 22.00
CA GLY A 528 -9.91 9.08 22.62
C GLY A 528 -9.99 9.45 24.10
N LEU A 529 -10.93 10.29 24.51
CA LEU A 529 -11.20 10.58 25.93
C LEU A 529 -11.69 9.33 26.67
N CYS A 530 -12.59 8.54 26.07
CA CYS A 530 -13.06 7.28 26.65
C CYS A 530 -11.91 6.28 26.83
N TRP A 531 -11.06 6.10 25.82
CA TRP A 531 -9.86 5.27 25.92
C TRP A 531 -8.92 5.75 27.03
N ALA A 532 -8.58 7.05 27.03
CA ALA A 532 -7.71 7.63 28.04
C ALA A 532 -8.27 7.45 29.46
N ARG A 533 -9.60 7.52 29.63
CA ARG A 533 -10.26 7.25 30.90
C ARG A 533 -10.12 5.79 31.32
N GLN A 534 -10.35 4.84 30.43
CA GLN A 534 -10.18 3.41 30.73
C GLN A 534 -8.73 3.07 31.11
N TRP A 535 -7.77 3.64 30.40
CA TRP A 535 -6.34 3.43 30.69
C TRP A 535 -5.92 3.99 32.04
N VAL A 536 -6.55 5.08 32.51
CA VAL A 536 -6.32 5.57 33.88
C VAL A 536 -6.71 4.54 34.93
N ASP A 537 -7.76 3.75 34.71
CA ASP A 537 -8.13 2.67 35.65
C ASP A 537 -7.06 1.59 35.66
N GLN A 538 -6.59 1.14 34.50
CA GLN A 538 -5.50 0.15 34.39
C GLN A 538 -4.21 0.66 35.07
N LEU A 539 -3.79 1.88 34.77
CA LEU A 539 -2.60 2.49 35.37
C LEU A 539 -2.75 2.69 36.88
N LYS A 540 -3.97 2.94 37.35
CA LYS A 540 -4.26 3.09 38.79
C LYS A 540 -4.17 1.74 39.48
N GLU A 541 -4.70 0.68 38.91
CA GLU A 541 -4.53 -0.68 39.44
C GLU A 541 -3.06 -1.08 39.55
N MET A 542 -2.27 -0.79 38.51
CA MET A 542 -0.81 -1.01 38.54
C MET A 542 -0.13 -0.19 39.64
N ALA A 543 -0.50 1.09 39.79
CA ALA A 543 0.05 1.96 40.84
C ALA A 543 -0.35 1.51 42.26
N VAL A 544 -1.57 0.97 42.44
CA VAL A 544 -2.00 0.37 43.72
C VAL A 544 -1.15 -0.86 44.04
N LYS A 545 -0.94 -1.76 43.07
CA LYS A 545 -0.08 -2.94 43.23
C LYS A 545 1.37 -2.57 43.55
N ALA A 546 1.85 -1.45 43.03
CA ALA A 546 3.18 -0.90 43.31
C ALA A 546 3.26 -0.03 44.58
N GLU A 547 2.17 0.10 45.35
CA GLU A 547 2.07 0.93 46.57
C GLU A 547 2.38 2.43 46.35
N ASP A 548 2.28 2.93 45.11
CA ASP A 548 2.54 4.34 44.77
C ASP A 548 1.29 5.21 45.00
N THR A 549 1.08 5.56 46.26
CA THR A 549 -0.07 6.37 46.70
C THR A 549 -0.15 7.73 46.00
N LYS A 550 1.00 8.36 45.67
CA LYS A 550 1.02 9.66 44.98
C LYS A 550 0.52 9.55 43.55
N ARG A 551 0.96 8.52 42.83
CA ARG A 551 0.50 8.24 41.46
C ARG A 551 -0.99 7.89 41.43
N VAL A 552 -1.48 7.10 42.38
CA VAL A 552 -2.92 6.79 42.51
C VAL A 552 -3.77 8.05 42.68
N GLN A 553 -3.35 9.00 43.52
CA GLN A 553 -4.06 10.27 43.70
C GLN A 553 -4.02 11.15 42.44
N SER A 554 -2.87 11.19 41.75
CA SER A 554 -2.72 11.93 40.49
C SER A 554 -3.65 11.39 39.40
N LEU A 555 -3.65 10.07 39.22
CA LEU A 555 -4.51 9.36 38.28
C LEU A 555 -5.99 9.53 38.62
N THR A 556 -6.37 9.52 39.89
CA THR A 556 -7.76 9.77 40.31
C THR A 556 -8.24 11.16 39.91
N ARG A 557 -7.40 12.20 40.07
CA ARG A 557 -7.74 13.55 39.57
C ARG A 557 -7.80 13.61 38.04
N GLN A 558 -6.94 12.85 37.36
CA GLN A 558 -6.96 12.80 35.89
C GLN A 558 -8.22 12.11 35.36
N ALA A 559 -8.65 10.99 35.97
CA ALA A 559 -9.91 10.32 35.69
C ALA A 559 -11.09 11.30 35.78
N GLN A 560 -11.20 12.05 36.88
CA GLN A 560 -12.28 13.03 37.07
C GLN A 560 -12.32 14.10 35.98
N ARG A 561 -11.15 14.55 35.47
CA ARG A 561 -11.09 15.50 34.35
C ARG A 561 -11.59 14.87 33.06
N TYR A 562 -11.17 13.64 32.77
CA TYR A 562 -11.66 12.92 31.59
C TYR A 562 -13.17 12.68 31.68
N ASP A 563 -13.70 12.24 32.83
CA ASP A 563 -15.14 12.03 33.02
C ASP A 563 -15.94 13.31 32.72
N GLN A 564 -15.50 14.47 33.25
CA GLN A 564 -16.13 15.77 32.97
C GLN A 564 -16.10 16.14 31.49
N GLN A 565 -14.96 15.93 30.81
CA GLN A 565 -14.82 16.22 29.38
C GLN A 565 -15.65 15.26 28.52
N ILE A 566 -15.70 13.97 28.87
CA ILE A 566 -16.53 12.96 28.19
C ILE A 566 -18.00 13.37 28.24
N ASP A 567 -18.51 13.74 29.42
CA ASP A 567 -19.91 14.12 29.59
C ASP A 567 -20.26 15.41 28.81
N LEU A 568 -19.35 16.39 28.83
CA LEU A 568 -19.49 17.63 28.06
C LEU A 568 -19.51 17.35 26.56
N VAL A 569 -18.47 16.70 26.03
CA VAL A 569 -18.35 16.38 24.60
C VAL A 569 -19.51 15.51 24.13
N ARG A 570 -19.90 14.47 24.88
CA ARG A 570 -21.06 13.63 24.55
C ARG A 570 -22.35 14.45 24.42
N THR A 571 -22.53 15.42 25.31
CA THR A 571 -23.69 16.31 25.27
C THR A 571 -23.65 17.21 24.04
N SER A 572 -22.48 17.78 23.74
CA SER A 572 -22.26 18.70 22.62
C SER A 572 -22.29 18.02 21.25
N LEU A 573 -21.95 16.74 21.15
CA LEU A 573 -22.06 15.96 19.91
C LEU A 573 -23.49 15.95 19.34
N LYS A 574 -24.52 16.21 20.18
CA LYS A 574 -25.91 16.36 19.73
C LYS A 574 -26.10 17.52 18.75
N ALA A 575 -25.23 18.53 18.75
CA ALA A 575 -25.27 19.66 17.83
C ALA A 575 -25.06 19.24 16.37
N PHE A 576 -24.40 18.11 16.12
CA PHE A 576 -24.22 17.56 14.78
C PHE A 576 -25.47 16.88 14.21
N TRP A 577 -26.54 16.68 14.98
CA TRP A 577 -27.72 15.98 14.47
C TRP A 577 -28.62 16.90 13.65
N ASN A 578 -28.90 16.53 12.39
CA ASN A 578 -29.90 17.18 11.55
C ASN A 578 -31.22 16.36 11.57
N PRO A 579 -32.23 16.77 12.35
CA PRO A 579 -33.48 16.02 12.45
C PRO A 579 -34.33 16.07 11.17
N GLN A 580 -34.09 17.03 10.27
CA GLN A 580 -34.85 17.17 9.03
C GLN A 580 -34.39 16.17 7.98
N GLN A 581 -33.08 15.91 7.92
CA GLN A 581 -32.48 14.91 7.03
C GLN A 581 -32.41 13.52 7.65
N GLY A 582 -32.54 13.38 8.98
CA GLY A 582 -32.25 12.12 9.67
C GLY A 582 -30.78 11.72 9.55
N TYR A 583 -29.90 12.71 9.39
CA TYR A 583 -28.46 12.52 9.17
C TYR A 583 -27.67 13.53 9.99
N PHE A 584 -26.34 13.44 9.96
CA PHE A 584 -25.48 14.40 10.65
C PHE A 584 -25.10 15.58 9.74
N TYR A 585 -24.98 16.77 10.35
CA TYR A 585 -24.20 17.86 9.77
C TYR A 585 -22.74 17.42 9.67
N ASP A 586 -22.10 17.64 8.51
CA ASP A 586 -20.70 17.29 8.30
C ASP A 586 -19.77 18.10 9.20
N ARG A 587 -20.15 19.35 9.45
CA ARG A 587 -19.46 20.28 10.33
C ARG A 587 -20.37 21.39 10.85
N ILE A 588 -19.89 22.07 11.88
CA ILE A 588 -20.38 23.36 12.36
C ILE A 588 -19.28 24.38 12.05
N CYS A 589 -19.60 25.35 11.19
CA CYS A 589 -18.65 26.37 10.73
C CYS A 589 -18.20 27.29 11.88
N PRO A 590 -17.09 28.05 11.70
CA PRO A 590 -16.63 28.98 12.73
C PRO A 590 -17.63 30.09 13.13
N ASP A 591 -18.65 30.33 12.31
CA ASP A 591 -19.78 31.24 12.56
C ASP A 591 -21.02 30.53 13.13
N ASP A 592 -20.84 29.30 13.63
CA ASP A 592 -21.88 28.40 14.14
C ASP A 592 -22.93 27.94 13.12
N ALA A 593 -22.74 28.24 11.83
CA ALA A 593 -23.61 27.74 10.78
C ALA A 593 -23.39 26.23 10.57
N PRO A 594 -24.44 25.39 10.61
CA PRO A 594 -24.30 23.97 10.33
C PRO A 594 -24.18 23.70 8.83
N ASP A 595 -23.33 22.73 8.45
CA ASP A 595 -23.16 22.27 7.08
C ASP A 595 -23.94 20.96 6.87
N SER A 596 -25.04 21.05 6.10
CA SER A 596 -25.94 19.93 5.82
C SER A 596 -25.55 19.04 4.64
N SER A 597 -24.31 19.17 4.16
CA SER A 597 -23.78 18.28 3.12
C SER A 597 -23.79 16.83 3.61
N VAL A 598 -24.40 15.93 2.85
CA VAL A 598 -24.42 14.50 3.19
C VAL A 598 -23.10 13.87 2.77
N ARG A 599 -22.25 13.56 3.75
CA ARG A 599 -20.90 13.02 3.59
C ARG A 599 -20.66 11.79 4.47
N PRO A 600 -19.68 10.93 4.16
CA PRO A 600 -19.45 9.68 4.90
C PRO A 600 -18.83 9.87 6.28
N ASN A 601 -18.44 11.10 6.65
CA ASN A 601 -17.82 11.40 7.94
C ASN A 601 -18.75 11.09 9.13
N GLY A 602 -20.07 11.18 8.94
CA GLY A 602 -21.04 10.70 9.92
C GLY A 602 -20.95 9.21 10.18
N ILE A 603 -20.72 8.40 9.15
CA ILE A 603 -20.51 6.95 9.28
C ILE A 603 -19.18 6.65 9.95
N LEU A 604 -18.12 7.41 9.65
CA LEU A 604 -16.86 7.32 10.39
C LEU A 604 -17.08 7.51 11.89
N ALA A 605 -17.83 8.55 12.27
CA ALA A 605 -18.14 8.85 13.67
C ALA A 605 -18.93 7.74 14.39
N LEU A 606 -19.78 7.01 13.67
CA LEU A 606 -20.52 5.84 14.18
C LEU A 606 -19.63 4.60 14.35
N SER A 607 -18.55 4.49 13.57
CA SER A 607 -17.73 3.28 13.49
C SER A 607 -16.74 3.11 14.65
N LEU A 608 -16.36 4.21 15.31
CA LEU A 608 -15.31 4.24 16.34
C LEU A 608 -15.63 3.32 17.53
N ALA A 609 -14.60 2.89 18.28
CA ALA A 609 -14.74 1.96 19.40
C ALA A 609 -15.73 2.47 20.45
N HIS A 610 -15.63 3.76 20.82
CA HIS A 610 -16.61 4.42 21.66
C HIS A 610 -17.46 5.38 20.83
N CYS A 611 -18.73 5.01 20.62
CA CYS A 611 -19.70 5.85 19.91
C CYS A 611 -20.49 6.71 20.91
N GLY A 612 -20.63 8.00 20.60
CA GLY A 612 -21.41 8.96 21.40
C GLY A 612 -22.87 9.11 20.98
N PHE A 613 -23.30 8.40 19.92
CA PHE A 613 -24.63 8.55 19.32
C PHE A 613 -25.59 7.43 19.71
N SER A 614 -26.89 7.74 19.69
CA SER A 614 -27.94 6.79 20.06
C SER A 614 -28.21 5.73 18.98
N GLN A 615 -28.82 4.62 19.38
CA GLN A 615 -29.26 3.55 18.47
C GLN A 615 -30.08 4.09 17.28
N THR A 616 -31.06 4.94 17.56
CA THR A 616 -31.96 5.52 16.56
C THR A 616 -31.21 6.42 15.58
N GLN A 617 -30.33 7.28 16.07
CA GLN A 617 -29.51 8.15 15.20
C GLN A 617 -28.59 7.33 14.30
N GLY A 618 -27.96 6.28 14.84
CA GLY A 618 -27.11 5.38 14.07
C GLY A 618 -27.85 4.67 12.94
N GLN A 619 -29.03 4.11 13.23
CA GLN A 619 -29.86 3.42 12.24
C GLN A 619 -30.35 4.37 11.13
N GLN A 620 -30.87 5.55 11.49
CA GLN A 620 -31.31 6.56 10.54
C GLN A 620 -30.17 7.05 9.65
N ALA A 621 -29.00 7.31 10.25
CA ALA A 621 -27.85 7.76 9.48
C ALA A 621 -27.34 6.69 8.50
N LEU A 622 -27.35 5.41 8.91
CA LEU A 622 -27.01 4.30 8.02
C LEU A 622 -28.00 4.17 6.86
N GLU A 623 -29.30 4.36 7.08
CA GLU A 623 -30.31 4.35 6.00
C GLU A 623 -30.06 5.45 4.97
N VAL A 624 -29.73 6.67 5.42
CA VAL A 624 -29.36 7.78 4.53
C VAL A 624 -28.07 7.46 3.77
N ALA A 625 -27.06 6.92 4.43
CA ALA A 625 -25.81 6.54 3.79
C ALA A 625 -26.01 5.43 2.74
N ILE A 626 -26.86 4.44 3.01
CA ILE A 626 -27.24 3.41 2.03
C ILE A 626 -27.91 4.05 0.80
N ALA A 627 -28.83 4.98 1.02
CA ALA A 627 -29.58 5.62 -0.06
C ALA A 627 -28.73 6.55 -0.94
N HIS A 628 -27.70 7.19 -0.39
CA HIS A 628 -27.02 8.31 -1.06
C HIS A 628 -25.50 8.16 -1.23
N LEU A 629 -24.83 7.35 -0.40
CA LEU A 629 -23.37 7.29 -0.37
C LEU A 629 -22.84 5.90 -0.72
N LEU A 630 -23.50 4.85 -0.25
CA LEU A 630 -23.02 3.49 -0.38
C LEU A 630 -23.00 3.05 -1.85
N THR A 631 -21.92 2.35 -2.20
CA THR A 631 -21.72 1.63 -3.45
C THR A 631 -21.12 0.27 -3.12
N PRO A 632 -21.09 -0.67 -4.07
CA PRO A 632 -20.41 -1.95 -3.87
C PRO A 632 -18.91 -1.83 -3.58
N TYR A 633 -18.29 -0.71 -3.93
CA TYR A 633 -16.85 -0.49 -3.82
C TYR A 633 -16.44 0.39 -2.63
N GLY A 634 -17.38 1.05 -1.96
CA GLY A 634 -17.09 2.06 -0.93
C GLY A 634 -18.20 3.08 -0.75
N LEU A 635 -17.88 4.18 -0.07
CA LEU A 635 -18.82 5.30 0.09
C LEU A 635 -18.38 6.50 -0.75
N ARG A 636 -19.33 7.14 -1.43
CA ARG A 636 -19.14 8.45 -2.07
C ARG A 636 -18.73 9.47 -1.03
N SER A 637 -17.78 10.32 -1.38
CA SER A 637 -17.29 11.42 -0.52
C SER A 637 -18.30 12.58 -0.36
N LEU A 638 -19.29 12.65 -1.25
CA LEU A 638 -20.40 13.60 -1.23
C LEU A 638 -21.63 12.98 -1.91
N ALA A 639 -22.83 13.24 -1.40
CA ALA A 639 -24.06 12.75 -2.01
C ALA A 639 -24.34 13.36 -3.41
N PRO A 640 -24.87 12.58 -4.37
CA PRO A 640 -25.18 13.06 -5.73
C PRO A 640 -26.18 14.22 -5.82
N SER A 641 -26.97 14.46 -4.77
CA SER A 641 -27.93 15.56 -4.72
C SER A 641 -27.28 16.94 -4.43
N ASP A 642 -26.01 16.97 -4.02
CA ASP A 642 -25.30 18.21 -3.74
C ASP A 642 -24.85 18.89 -5.04
N PRO A 643 -25.00 20.22 -5.19
CA PRO A 643 -24.58 20.93 -6.40
C PRO A 643 -23.07 20.87 -6.68
N ASN A 644 -22.23 20.56 -5.68
CA ASN A 644 -20.79 20.41 -5.87
C ASN A 644 -20.37 18.99 -6.23
N TYR A 645 -21.32 18.06 -6.35
CA TYR A 645 -21.03 16.67 -6.70
C TYR A 645 -20.33 16.53 -8.05
N GLN A 646 -19.27 15.75 -8.07
CA GLN A 646 -18.49 15.37 -9.25
C GLN A 646 -18.41 13.85 -9.32
N SER A 647 -19.05 13.30 -10.35
CA SER A 647 -19.18 11.86 -10.53
C SER A 647 -17.92 11.16 -11.03
N HIS A 648 -17.03 11.87 -11.73
CA HIS A 648 -15.87 11.25 -12.39
C HIS A 648 -14.55 11.84 -11.91
N TYR A 649 -13.63 10.97 -11.49
CA TYR A 649 -12.24 11.32 -11.22
C TYR A 649 -11.42 11.09 -12.50
N ALA A 650 -11.43 12.08 -13.39
CA ALA A 650 -10.77 11.96 -14.70
C ALA A 650 -10.19 13.29 -15.21
N GLY A 651 -9.34 13.18 -16.22
CA GLY A 651 -8.71 14.32 -16.88
C GLY A 651 -7.43 14.80 -16.18
N ASN A 652 -7.11 16.08 -16.36
CA ASN A 652 -5.90 16.68 -15.81
C ASN A 652 -5.93 16.77 -14.28
N MET A 653 -4.79 17.13 -13.69
CA MET A 653 -4.63 17.23 -12.24
C MET A 653 -5.69 18.12 -11.57
N ASN A 654 -6.01 19.29 -12.13
CA ASN A 654 -7.00 20.19 -11.54
C ASN A 654 -8.41 19.58 -11.49
N CYS A 655 -8.84 18.90 -12.57
CA CYS A 655 -10.13 18.20 -12.60
C CYS A 655 -10.18 17.08 -11.55
N ARG A 656 -9.13 16.27 -11.49
CA ARG A 656 -8.99 15.16 -10.54
C ARG A 656 -9.00 15.66 -9.09
N ASP A 657 -8.22 16.68 -8.78
CA ASP A 657 -8.13 17.27 -7.44
C ASP A 657 -9.48 17.86 -6.98
N ARG A 658 -10.27 18.43 -7.90
CA ARG A 658 -11.61 18.93 -7.57
C ARG A 658 -12.61 17.80 -7.29
N ALA A 659 -12.50 16.66 -7.96
CA ALA A 659 -13.40 15.53 -7.80
C ALA A 659 -13.06 14.64 -6.59
N TYR A 660 -11.80 14.66 -6.13
CA TYR A 660 -11.22 13.68 -5.18
C TYR A 660 -12.03 13.47 -3.89
N HIS A 661 -12.60 14.54 -3.35
CA HIS A 661 -13.48 14.49 -2.17
C HIS A 661 -14.86 15.12 -2.42
N GLN A 662 -15.29 15.19 -3.68
CA GLN A 662 -16.57 15.79 -4.08
C GLN A 662 -17.49 14.81 -4.80
N GLY A 663 -17.39 13.50 -4.56
CA GLY A 663 -18.29 12.51 -5.14
C GLY A 663 -17.65 11.17 -5.44
N THR A 664 -16.33 11.18 -5.64
CA THR A 664 -15.46 10.00 -5.72
C THR A 664 -15.76 9.03 -4.57
N VAL A 665 -15.84 7.74 -4.90
CA VAL A 665 -16.05 6.63 -3.97
C VAL A 665 -14.71 6.23 -3.36
N TRP A 666 -14.66 6.09 -2.03
CA TRP A 666 -13.47 5.68 -1.30
C TRP A 666 -13.64 4.28 -0.71
N SER A 667 -12.74 3.36 -1.07
CA SER A 667 -12.89 1.94 -0.76
C SER A 667 -12.67 1.61 0.71
N TRP A 668 -11.72 2.29 1.36
CA TRP A 668 -11.45 2.09 2.79
C TRP A 668 -12.66 2.41 3.68
N LEU A 669 -13.63 3.22 3.21
CA LEU A 669 -14.85 3.54 3.94
C LEU A 669 -15.81 2.34 4.09
N LEU A 670 -15.62 1.24 3.35
CA LEU A 670 -16.34 -0.01 3.59
C LEU A 670 -16.12 -0.49 5.03
N GLY A 671 -14.90 -0.42 5.56
CA GLY A 671 -14.59 -0.84 6.92
C GLY A 671 -15.39 -0.10 8.00
N PRO A 672 -15.30 1.23 8.07
CA PRO A 672 -16.14 2.05 8.94
C PRO A 672 -17.65 1.79 8.78
N PHE A 673 -18.12 1.62 7.54
CA PHE A 673 -19.52 1.28 7.27
C PHE A 673 -19.91 -0.07 7.88
N ILE A 674 -19.10 -1.11 7.67
CA ILE A 674 -19.32 -2.45 8.22
C ILE A 674 -19.33 -2.41 9.76
N ARG A 675 -18.38 -1.71 10.38
CA ARG A 675 -18.34 -1.54 11.85
C ARG A 675 -19.59 -0.84 12.38
N ALA A 676 -20.04 0.22 11.71
CA ALA A 676 -21.27 0.92 12.08
C ALA A 676 -22.50 0.01 11.88
N TRP A 677 -22.57 -0.72 10.76
CA TRP A 677 -23.64 -1.68 10.49
C TRP A 677 -23.73 -2.75 11.57
N GLN A 678 -22.62 -3.38 11.92
CA GLN A 678 -22.56 -4.38 13.01
C GLN A 678 -23.00 -3.80 14.36
N ARG A 679 -22.60 -2.55 14.68
CA ARG A 679 -23.00 -1.89 15.93
C ARG A 679 -24.52 -1.67 16.04
N PHE A 680 -25.17 -1.26 14.94
CA PHE A 680 -26.56 -0.79 14.96
C PHE A 680 -27.59 -1.79 14.40
N TYR A 681 -27.13 -2.83 13.71
CA TYR A 681 -27.96 -3.90 13.14
C TYR A 681 -27.47 -5.31 13.47
N GLY A 682 -26.37 -5.47 14.21
CA GLY A 682 -25.97 -6.76 14.77
C GLY A 682 -26.80 -7.11 16.02
N ASP A 683 -27.00 -8.40 16.26
CA ASP A 683 -27.69 -8.89 17.45
C ASP A 683 -26.90 -8.57 18.73
N THR A 684 -27.59 -8.12 19.76
CA THR A 684 -27.01 -7.99 21.11
C THR A 684 -26.74 -9.37 21.71
N PRO A 685 -25.71 -9.56 22.56
CA PRO A 685 -25.32 -10.85 23.14
C PRO A 685 -26.38 -11.60 23.96
N ASP A 686 -27.55 -11.00 24.21
CA ASP A 686 -28.62 -11.56 25.02
C ASP A 686 -29.55 -12.49 24.20
N GLY A 687 -29.01 -13.63 23.78
CA GLY A 687 -29.79 -14.88 23.66
C GLY A 687 -30.50 -15.17 22.33
N GLY A 688 -29.73 -15.55 21.32
CA GLY A 688 -30.16 -16.21 20.08
C GLY A 688 -28.96 -16.26 19.13
N ALA A 689 -28.82 -17.28 18.27
CA ALA A 689 -27.65 -17.41 17.39
C ALA A 689 -27.36 -16.09 16.63
N LEU A 690 -26.08 -15.76 16.42
CA LEU A 690 -25.62 -14.60 15.64
C LEU A 690 -26.29 -14.64 14.25
N HIS A 691 -27.41 -13.93 14.08
CA HIS A 691 -28.01 -13.71 12.78
C HIS A 691 -27.51 -12.34 12.32
N HIS A 692 -26.25 -12.28 11.88
CA HIS A 692 -25.71 -11.06 11.28
C HIS A 692 -26.62 -10.62 10.13
N ARG A 693 -27.14 -9.39 10.20
CA ARG A 693 -27.89 -8.82 9.09
C ARG A 693 -26.93 -8.71 7.90
N PRO A 694 -27.26 -9.28 6.72
CA PRO A 694 -26.37 -9.25 5.58
C PRO A 694 -26.04 -7.81 5.19
N LEU A 695 -24.86 -7.62 4.59
CA LEU A 695 -24.45 -6.31 4.12
C LEU A 695 -25.46 -5.79 3.08
N PRO A 696 -25.84 -4.49 3.13
CA PRO A 696 -26.85 -3.92 2.24
C PRO A 696 -26.27 -3.56 0.85
N PHE A 697 -25.29 -4.32 0.35
CA PHE A 697 -24.68 -4.17 -0.96
C PHE A 697 -24.13 -5.51 -1.46
N ASP A 698 -23.96 -5.64 -2.77
CA ASP A 698 -23.44 -6.85 -3.41
C ASP A 698 -21.92 -6.97 -3.23
N THR A 699 -21.48 -7.87 -2.36
CA THR A 699 -20.05 -8.12 -2.07
C THR A 699 -19.34 -8.79 -3.25
N HIS A 700 -20.04 -9.45 -4.18
CA HIS A 700 -19.42 -10.08 -5.34
C HIS A 700 -18.72 -9.07 -6.24
N LEU A 701 -19.18 -7.81 -6.27
CA LEU A 701 -18.59 -6.77 -7.13
C LEU A 701 -17.19 -6.37 -6.68
N ILE A 702 -16.94 -6.23 -5.37
CA ILE A 702 -15.60 -5.95 -4.85
C ILE A 702 -14.69 -7.19 -4.93
N LEU A 703 -15.23 -8.41 -4.75
CA LEU A 703 -14.48 -9.65 -4.95
C LEU A 703 -14.09 -9.85 -6.43
N ASN A 704 -14.98 -9.47 -7.36
CA ASN A 704 -14.68 -9.43 -8.79
C ASN A 704 -13.62 -8.36 -9.12
N HIS A 705 -13.63 -7.21 -8.46
CA HIS A 705 -12.57 -6.20 -8.62
C HIS A 705 -11.20 -6.80 -8.30
N ILE A 706 -11.05 -7.45 -7.14
CA ILE A 706 -9.79 -8.06 -6.68
C ILE A 706 -9.28 -9.12 -7.68
N THR A 707 -10.18 -9.84 -8.35
CA THR A 707 -9.81 -10.97 -9.22
C THR A 707 -9.74 -10.63 -10.71
N GLN A 708 -10.42 -9.58 -11.16
CA GLN A 708 -10.62 -9.32 -12.59
C GLN A 708 -10.36 -7.88 -13.04
N GLN A 709 -10.05 -6.93 -12.15
CA GLN A 709 -9.89 -5.52 -12.54
C GLN A 709 -8.57 -4.92 -12.05
N VAL A 710 -8.08 -3.92 -12.80
CA VAL A 710 -6.88 -3.11 -12.49
C VAL A 710 -5.73 -3.96 -11.96
N CYS A 711 -5.38 -3.92 -10.67
CA CYS A 711 -4.30 -4.72 -10.10
C CYS A 711 -4.81 -6.04 -9.53
N LEU A 712 -4.43 -7.15 -10.16
CA LEU A 712 -4.85 -8.49 -9.74
C LEU A 712 -4.36 -8.80 -8.32
N GLY A 713 -5.30 -9.17 -7.45
CA GLY A 713 -5.06 -9.53 -6.06
C GLY A 713 -5.11 -8.36 -5.07
N SER A 714 -5.38 -7.13 -5.52
CA SER A 714 -5.43 -5.94 -4.65
C SER A 714 -6.72 -5.14 -4.80
N VAL A 715 -6.80 -4.01 -4.10
CA VAL A 715 -7.95 -3.10 -4.07
C VAL A 715 -7.48 -1.70 -4.44
N SER A 716 -8.15 -1.10 -5.43
CA SER A 716 -7.89 0.28 -5.85
C SER A 716 -8.29 1.29 -4.76
N GLU A 717 -7.60 2.43 -4.77
CA GLU A 717 -7.79 3.50 -3.80
C GLU A 717 -9.20 4.10 -3.82
N ILE A 718 -9.68 4.41 -5.04
CA ILE A 718 -10.94 5.10 -5.28
C ILE A 718 -11.63 4.58 -6.53
N PHE A 719 -12.91 4.90 -6.65
CA PHE A 719 -13.75 4.59 -7.81
C PHE A 719 -14.56 5.84 -8.19
N ASP A 720 -14.97 5.92 -9.46
CA ASP A 720 -15.92 6.95 -9.89
C ASP A 720 -17.22 6.89 -9.05
N GLY A 721 -17.81 8.05 -8.83
CA GLY A 721 -19.03 8.26 -8.06
C GLY A 721 -20.27 7.60 -8.66
N ASP A 722 -20.40 7.60 -9.99
CA ASP A 722 -21.55 7.04 -10.68
C ASP A 722 -21.20 5.71 -11.36
N ASP A 723 -22.22 4.90 -11.63
CA ASP A 723 -22.09 3.68 -12.44
C ASP A 723 -21.39 4.00 -13.78
N PRO A 724 -20.44 3.15 -14.25
CA PRO A 724 -20.14 1.80 -13.75
C PRO A 724 -19.04 1.75 -12.67
N HIS A 725 -18.78 2.84 -11.94
CA HIS A 725 -17.77 2.91 -10.89
C HIS A 725 -16.38 2.48 -11.39
N ILE A 726 -15.82 3.22 -12.35
CA ILE A 726 -14.50 2.91 -12.89
C ILE A 726 -13.45 3.04 -11.77
N PRO A 727 -12.58 2.05 -11.53
CA PRO A 727 -11.53 2.17 -10.53
C PRO A 727 -10.48 3.19 -10.95
N GLN A 728 -10.03 4.00 -10.00
CA GLN A 728 -9.12 5.12 -10.19
C GLN A 728 -8.11 5.18 -9.03
N GLY A 729 -7.22 6.18 -9.08
CA GLY A 729 -6.23 6.37 -8.02
C GLY A 729 -5.18 5.25 -8.01
N ALA A 730 -4.53 5.06 -6.87
CA ALA A 730 -3.53 4.01 -6.73
C ALA A 730 -4.17 2.63 -6.96
N ILE A 731 -3.47 1.77 -7.70
CA ILE A 731 -4.00 0.46 -8.11
C ILE A 731 -4.06 -0.54 -6.94
N SER A 732 -3.28 -0.27 -5.89
CA SER A 732 -3.16 -1.10 -4.69
C SER A 732 -2.98 -0.18 -3.49
N GLN A 733 -4.00 -0.08 -2.65
CA GLN A 733 -4.03 0.89 -1.55
C GLN A 733 -4.16 0.21 -0.17
N ALA A 734 -3.23 0.51 0.73
CA ALA A 734 -3.04 -0.21 1.99
C ALA A 734 -4.28 -0.23 2.89
N TRP A 735 -4.89 0.93 3.16
CA TRP A 735 -6.10 1.00 3.99
C TRP A 735 -7.33 0.35 3.35
N SER A 736 -7.38 0.20 2.03
CA SER A 736 -8.50 -0.40 1.31
C SER A 736 -8.40 -1.91 1.38
N VAL A 737 -7.21 -2.45 1.10
CA VAL A 737 -6.89 -3.86 1.32
C VAL A 737 -7.08 -4.24 2.79
N ALA A 738 -6.59 -3.42 3.72
CA ALA A 738 -6.65 -3.69 5.15
C ALA A 738 -8.09 -3.78 5.70
N GLU A 739 -9.00 -2.90 5.27
CA GLU A 739 -10.38 -2.93 5.76
C GLU A 739 -11.17 -4.11 5.20
N ILE A 740 -10.85 -4.59 3.98
CA ILE A 740 -11.38 -5.88 3.51
C ILE A 740 -10.81 -7.04 4.33
N ILE A 741 -9.49 -7.04 4.60
CA ILE A 741 -8.85 -8.06 5.43
C ILE A 741 -9.52 -8.15 6.82
N ARG A 742 -9.74 -6.99 7.43
CA ARG A 742 -10.32 -6.85 8.78
C ARG A 742 -11.74 -7.42 8.88
N HIS A 743 -12.50 -7.36 7.79
CA HIS A 743 -13.93 -7.68 7.76
C HIS A 743 -14.27 -8.84 6.82
N TRP A 744 -13.28 -9.68 6.48
CA TRP A 744 -13.41 -10.73 5.47
C TRP A 744 -14.64 -11.63 5.63
N ASP A 745 -14.94 -12.06 6.86
CA ASP A 745 -16.08 -12.93 7.15
C ASP A 745 -17.42 -12.30 6.68
N MET A 746 -17.56 -10.98 6.77
CA MET A 746 -18.76 -10.26 6.32
C MET A 746 -18.92 -10.21 4.79
N PHE A 747 -17.86 -10.44 4.02
CA PHE A 747 -17.91 -10.43 2.55
C PHE A 747 -18.30 -11.79 1.96
N ILE A 748 -18.17 -12.86 2.75
CA ILE A 748 -18.38 -14.24 2.32
C ILE A 748 -19.63 -14.90 2.96
N ASP A 749 -20.21 -14.25 3.98
CA ASP A 749 -21.54 -14.55 4.54
C ASP A 749 -22.67 -14.10 3.59
#